data_AF-A0A0B0MP59-F1
#
_entry.id   AF-A0A0B0MP59-F1
#
_cell.length_a   1.000
_cell.length_b   1.000
_cell.length_c   1.000
_cell.angle_alpha   90.00
_cell.angle_beta   90.00
_cell.angle_gamma   90.00
#
_symmetry.space_group_name_H-M   'P 1'
#
loop_
_entity.id
_entity.type
_entity.pdbx_description
1 polymer ?
#
loop_
_entity_poly.entity_id
_entity_poly.type
_entity_poly.pdbx_seq_one_letter_code
_entity_poly.pdbx_strand_id
1 'polypeptide(L)'
;MVADSKLPLQSSNNVNTKASKTIEETYQKKTQLEHILLRPDTYIGSIEQHTQRLWVYENDEMVHRDIKYVPGLYKIFDEILVNAADNKQRDPSMDSIKVVIDAEQNLISVHNNGDGVPVEIHQEEKVYVPELIFGHLLTSSNYDDNVKKTTGGRNGYGAKLTNIFSTEFVIETADGKRQKKYKQVFKNNMGNKTEPVITKCKEGENWTRVTFKPDLAKFNMTHLEDDVVALMRKRVFDLAGCLGKTVKVELNGKRIAVKSFLDYVNLYLSAASKNRSEPLPRISEKVNARWEVCVSLSEGQFQQVSFVNSIATIKGGTHVDYVTNQISNYVMNAVNKKNKNANVKAHNVKNHLWVFVNALIDNPAFDSQTKETLTLRQSSFGSKCELPEDFLKKVAKSGVVDNLLQWAEFKHSKDLKKTDGTKSGSIRGIPKLDDANEAGGRNSDKCTLILTEGDSAKSLAVAGLSVVGRNHYGVYPLRGKLLNVREASHKQLMENAEIQNLKRILGLQQNKEYTDVKSLRYGHLMIMTDQDHDGSHIKGLLINFIHSFWPSLLKVKSFMVEFITPIVKATRKVNKQEEELCFYTMPEYQAWKESLGNNAKSWKIKYYKGLGTSTGPEGKKYFKDIDKHMKEFVWEGDRDGDAIELAFSKKKIEARKNWLRQFEPGTHLDHNDKLINYSDFINKELILFSMADLQRSIPSMVDGLKPGQRKILFCAFKRNFVHEAKVSQFSGYVSEHSAYHHGEQSLCSTIVGMAQDFVGSNNINLLRPGGQFGTRNQGGKDAASARYIFTNLTTITRYLFRKDDDGLLDYLNEDGQSIEPSWYVPVIPMVLVNGSEGIGTGWSSYIPNYNPRDIVANVRRLLNGEPMEPMHPWYRGFKGTIEKTASKESGVTYTISGIVEEVDETTLKITELPIRRWTQDYKEFLESIITANDSFIKEFKQYSDDRTVHFEVFMTEENMMLAKQEGLMKKFKLTTTVSTSNMHLFDSRGMIKKYDTPEEILDEFYHLRLEFYEKRRKHMLDTLELELLKMDNKVRFILDVVKGNIIVNNRKRADLFLELQEKGFTPFPKKTKGVEVAVAGDIDHEGEPELSPEATRASDYDYLLSMAIGTLTLEKVQELCSDRDKLEHEVEELRKHTPKSLWLKDLEELEKQLDEQDQADLEAEEENSKNRAKGGVAGKKARRPVAPKNPKKVNKKDDPQVPEASEISSTTAMEAENVPAVVKPKGRAGAKKKTKKVRFFVSYI
;
A
#
# COMPACT_ATOMS: atom_id res chain seq x y z
N MET A 1 71.73 58.06 17.04
CA MET A 1 71.42 59.25 17.88
C MET A 1 69.99 59.65 17.60
N VAL A 2 69.19 59.96 18.64
CA VAL A 2 67.94 60.78 18.63
C VAL A 2 66.80 60.36 17.67
N ALA A 3 65.53 60.22 18.06
CA ALA A 3 64.84 60.05 19.35
C ALA A 3 63.37 59.61 19.08
N ASP A 4 62.61 59.25 20.11
CA ASP A 4 61.18 58.91 20.03
C ASP A 4 60.26 60.05 19.55
N SER A 5 59.09 59.68 19.01
CA SER A 5 57.80 60.26 19.45
C SER A 5 56.60 59.40 19.00
N LYS A 6 55.43 59.62 19.62
CA LYS A 6 54.23 58.76 19.53
C LYS A 6 53.20 59.28 18.51
N LEU A 7 52.38 58.36 18.01
CA LEU A 7 51.08 58.65 17.40
C LEU A 7 50.14 59.41 18.36
N PRO A 8 49.25 60.25 17.80
CA PRO A 8 47.85 60.33 18.24
C PRO A 8 46.87 59.99 17.11
N LEU A 9 45.68 59.49 17.45
CA LEU A 9 44.57 59.32 16.50
C LEU A 9 43.72 60.60 16.39
N GLN A 10 43.28 60.94 15.18
CA GLN A 10 42.02 61.63 14.79
C GLN A 10 42.10 61.93 13.27
N SER A 11 41.01 62.04 12.50
CA SER A 11 39.62 61.60 12.68
C SER A 11 38.95 61.49 11.30
N SER A 12 37.79 60.85 11.21
CA SER A 12 37.06 60.65 9.96
C SER A 12 36.37 61.93 9.46
N ASN A 13 36.90 62.55 8.40
CA ASN A 13 36.11 63.14 7.31
C ASN A 13 37.01 63.61 6.17
N ASN A 14 36.90 62.99 5.00
CA ASN A 14 37.36 63.59 3.75
C ASN A 14 36.26 63.40 2.69
N VAL A 15 35.68 64.51 2.23
CA VAL A 15 34.60 64.49 1.25
C VAL A 15 35.16 64.01 -0.09
N ASN A 16 34.63 62.91 -0.60
CA ASN A 16 35.17 62.24 -1.79
C ASN A 16 34.78 62.99 -3.08
N THR A 17 35.51 64.06 -3.38
CA THR A 17 35.47 64.78 -4.65
C THR A 17 35.99 63.87 -5.76
N LYS A 18 35.08 63.07 -6.35
CA LYS A 18 35.35 62.27 -7.53
C LYS A 18 35.81 63.18 -8.68
N ALA A 19 37.12 63.24 -8.91
CA ALA A 19 37.64 63.56 -10.22
C ALA A 19 37.00 62.59 -11.23
N SER A 20 36.49 63.12 -12.35
CA SER A 20 36.06 62.26 -13.44
C SER A 20 37.30 61.60 -14.01
N LYS A 21 37.43 60.28 -13.82
CA LYS A 21 38.47 59.50 -14.49
C LYS A 21 38.41 59.76 -16.00
N THR A 22 39.56 59.82 -16.64
CA THR A 22 39.60 59.86 -18.11
C THR A 22 39.16 58.51 -18.69
N ILE A 23 38.93 58.46 -20.00
CA ILE A 23 38.56 57.23 -20.69
C ILE A 23 39.72 56.20 -20.57
N GLU A 24 40.95 56.69 -20.64
CA GLU A 24 42.21 55.94 -20.55
C GLU A 24 42.44 55.38 -19.13
N GLU A 25 42.13 56.16 -18.09
CA GLU A 25 42.17 55.70 -16.70
C GLU A 25 41.09 54.65 -16.37
N THR A 26 39.99 54.66 -17.15
CA THR A 26 38.82 53.79 -16.96
C THR A 26 38.97 52.46 -17.72
N TYR A 27 39.42 52.50 -18.97
CA TYR A 27 39.53 51.33 -19.86
C TYR A 27 40.99 50.90 -20.06
N GLN A 28 41.55 50.26 -19.03
CA GLN A 28 42.96 49.86 -19.04
C GLN A 28 43.18 48.48 -19.67
N LYS A 29 44.01 48.41 -20.71
CA LYS A 29 44.60 47.14 -21.18
C LYS A 29 45.76 46.74 -20.25
N LYS A 30 45.86 45.45 -19.90
CA LYS A 30 46.98 44.86 -19.14
C LYS A 30 47.60 43.71 -19.93
N THR A 31 48.88 43.46 -19.72
CA THR A 31 49.55 42.23 -20.13
C THR A 31 49.05 41.04 -19.31
N GLN A 32 49.30 39.81 -19.78
CA GLN A 32 48.89 38.60 -19.06
C GLN A 32 49.58 38.48 -17.68
N LEU A 33 50.86 38.90 -17.58
CA LEU A 33 51.63 38.87 -16.33
C LEU A 33 51.12 39.92 -15.32
N GLU A 34 50.85 41.15 -15.77
CA GLU A 34 50.16 42.15 -14.93
C GLU A 34 48.79 41.66 -14.46
N HIS A 35 48.02 41.00 -15.34
CA HIS A 35 46.71 40.47 -14.98
C HIS A 35 46.79 39.36 -13.93
N ILE A 36 47.75 38.43 -14.05
CA ILE A 36 48.01 37.39 -13.05
C ILE A 36 48.34 38.02 -11.69
N LEU A 37 49.20 39.04 -11.65
CA LEU A 37 49.58 39.72 -10.41
C LEU A 37 48.46 40.60 -9.82
N LEU A 38 47.59 41.16 -10.66
CA LEU A 38 46.46 42.01 -10.26
C LEU A 38 45.22 41.20 -9.84
N ARG A 39 45.07 39.98 -10.39
CA ARG A 39 43.92 39.08 -10.20
C ARG A 39 44.39 37.63 -9.98
N PRO A 40 45.13 37.34 -8.88
CA PRO A 40 45.69 36.01 -8.61
C PRO A 40 44.63 34.90 -8.46
N ASP A 41 43.43 35.27 -7.99
CA ASP A 41 42.36 34.34 -7.60
C ASP A 41 41.97 33.35 -8.71
N THR A 42 41.94 33.78 -9.97
CA THR A 42 41.61 32.91 -11.12
C THR A 42 42.76 32.00 -11.56
N TYR A 43 43.97 32.15 -11.00
CA TYR A 43 45.16 31.38 -11.38
C TYR A 43 45.72 30.51 -10.26
N ILE A 44 45.78 31.02 -9.03
CA ILE A 44 46.31 30.29 -7.86
C ILE A 44 45.28 30.17 -6.71
N GLY A 45 44.11 30.79 -6.84
CA GLY A 45 43.19 31.00 -5.73
C GLY A 45 43.55 32.21 -4.88
N SER A 46 42.78 32.43 -3.83
CA SER A 46 42.85 33.64 -3.01
C SER A 46 44.23 33.85 -2.36
N ILE A 47 44.69 35.11 -2.36
CA ILE A 47 45.90 35.57 -1.66
C ILE A 47 45.62 36.07 -0.23
N GLU A 48 44.36 36.08 0.20
CA GLU A 48 43.97 36.41 1.56
C GLU A 48 44.15 35.20 2.50
N GLN A 49 44.20 35.43 3.81
CA GLN A 49 44.29 34.36 4.80
C GLN A 49 42.89 33.77 5.07
N HIS A 50 42.70 32.48 4.80
CA HIS A 50 41.47 31.74 5.07
C HIS A 50 41.61 30.93 6.34
N THR A 51 40.54 30.89 7.15
CA THR A 51 40.43 29.97 8.29
C THR A 51 39.54 28.80 7.88
N GLN A 52 40.07 27.57 7.87
CA GLN A 52 39.31 26.38 7.48
C GLN A 52 39.69 25.17 8.36
N ARG A 53 38.70 24.35 8.69
CA ARG A 53 38.95 23.05 9.33
C ARG A 53 39.49 22.05 8.32
N LEU A 54 40.73 21.60 8.52
CA LEU A 54 41.46 20.74 7.59
C LEU A 54 42.27 19.68 8.35
N TRP A 55 42.73 18.68 7.60
CA TRP A 55 43.68 17.69 8.09
C TRP A 55 45.11 18.14 7.77
N VAL A 56 45.91 18.35 8.81
CA VAL A 56 47.35 18.68 8.74
C VAL A 56 48.20 17.59 9.36
N TYR A 57 49.52 17.66 9.16
CA TYR A 57 50.48 16.70 9.68
C TYR A 57 51.53 17.40 10.56
N GLU A 58 51.45 17.15 11.86
CA GLU A 58 52.22 17.81 12.91
C GLU A 58 52.51 16.80 14.03
N ASN A 59 53.64 16.95 14.73
CA ASN A 59 54.08 16.03 15.79
C ASN A 59 54.13 14.53 15.37
N ASP A 60 54.48 14.28 14.09
CA ASP A 60 54.44 12.97 13.42
C ASP A 60 53.05 12.28 13.33
N GLU A 61 51.95 13.04 13.48
CA GLU A 61 50.58 12.54 13.38
C GLU A 61 49.66 13.38 12.46
N MET A 62 48.51 12.81 12.07
CA MET A 62 47.44 13.52 11.37
C MET A 62 46.48 14.19 12.37
N VAL A 63 46.23 15.49 12.22
CA VAL A 63 45.38 16.29 13.14
C VAL A 63 44.28 17.02 12.37
N HIS A 64 43.03 17.00 12.88
CA HIS A 64 41.85 17.62 12.26
C HIS A 64 41.38 18.86 13.01
N ARG A 65 42.06 19.99 12.77
CA ARG A 65 41.85 21.27 13.46
C ARG A 65 41.57 22.40 12.48
N ASP A 66 41.13 23.53 13.03
CA ASP A 66 41.07 24.78 12.27
C ASP A 66 42.50 25.27 12.03
N ILE A 67 42.79 25.68 10.80
CA ILE A 67 44.08 26.27 10.39
C ILE A 67 43.87 27.59 9.67
N LYS A 68 44.86 28.47 9.77
CA LYS A 68 44.96 29.71 8.99
C LYS A 68 46.02 29.56 7.90
N TYR A 69 45.64 29.74 6.65
CA TYR A 69 46.57 29.63 5.53
C TYR A 69 46.13 30.49 4.35
N VAL A 70 47.07 30.79 3.44
CA VAL A 70 46.79 31.48 2.19
C VAL A 70 46.70 30.44 1.05
N PRO A 71 45.51 30.25 0.41
CA PRO A 71 45.33 29.25 -0.64
C PRO A 71 46.31 29.41 -1.81
N GLY A 72 46.58 30.64 -2.25
CA GLY A 72 47.54 30.93 -3.32
C GLY A 72 48.96 30.43 -3.03
N LEU A 73 49.44 30.61 -1.79
CA LEU A 73 50.77 30.16 -1.36
C LEU A 73 50.84 28.62 -1.33
N TYR A 74 49.81 27.97 -0.79
CA TYR A 74 49.70 26.51 -0.84
C TYR A 74 49.63 25.98 -2.28
N LYS A 75 48.94 26.69 -3.19
CA LYS A 75 48.75 26.24 -4.57
C LYS A 75 50.01 26.35 -5.43
N ILE A 76 50.85 27.39 -5.24
CA ILE A 76 52.14 27.48 -5.97
C ILE A 76 53.15 26.41 -5.53
N PHE A 77 53.00 25.88 -4.31
CA PHE A 77 53.75 24.70 -3.84
C PHE A 77 53.20 23.40 -4.44
N ASP A 78 51.87 23.22 -4.40
CA ASP A 78 51.20 22.05 -4.96
C ASP A 78 51.50 21.85 -6.46
N GLU A 79 51.51 22.89 -7.29
CA GLU A 79 51.85 22.74 -8.71
C GLU A 79 53.29 22.23 -8.93
N ILE A 80 54.27 22.59 -8.09
CA ILE A 80 55.64 22.04 -8.21
C ILE A 80 55.69 20.57 -7.77
N LEU A 81 55.00 20.20 -6.68
CA LEU A 81 54.88 18.80 -6.27
C LEU A 81 54.18 17.93 -7.33
N VAL A 82 53.12 18.44 -7.97
CA VAL A 82 52.41 17.73 -9.04
C VAL A 82 53.28 17.59 -10.29
N ASN A 83 54.09 18.59 -10.66
CA ASN A 83 55.04 18.46 -11.77
C ASN A 83 56.13 17.40 -11.48
N ALA A 84 56.62 17.30 -10.23
CA ALA A 84 57.54 16.24 -9.83
C ALA A 84 56.86 14.85 -9.82
N ALA A 85 55.59 14.77 -9.42
CA ALA A 85 54.78 13.55 -9.47
C ALA A 85 54.54 13.08 -10.92
N ASP A 86 54.23 14.01 -11.83
CA ASP A 86 54.02 13.75 -13.25
C ASP A 86 55.25 13.14 -13.92
N ASN A 87 56.46 13.40 -13.41
CA ASN A 87 57.66 12.76 -13.97
C ASN A 87 57.66 11.24 -13.79
N LYS A 88 56.94 10.68 -12.80
CA LYS A 88 56.73 9.22 -12.68
C LYS A 88 55.88 8.62 -13.82
N GLN A 89 55.01 9.43 -14.43
CA GLN A 89 54.19 9.03 -15.58
C GLN A 89 54.95 9.19 -16.90
N ARG A 90 55.92 10.12 -16.96
CA ARG A 90 56.81 10.34 -18.11
C ARG A 90 57.93 9.30 -18.15
N ASP A 91 58.56 9.07 -17.00
CA ASP A 91 59.66 8.13 -16.77
C ASP A 91 59.32 7.19 -15.60
N PRO A 92 58.91 5.94 -15.92
CA PRO A 92 58.67 4.91 -14.91
C PRO A 92 59.88 4.57 -14.03
N SER A 93 61.11 4.93 -14.42
CA SER A 93 62.34 4.64 -13.66
C SER A 93 62.57 5.58 -12.46
N MET A 94 61.93 6.76 -12.43
CA MET A 94 62.02 7.71 -11.30
C MET A 94 61.65 7.03 -9.98
N ASP A 95 62.54 7.05 -8.98
CA ASP A 95 62.35 6.34 -7.71
C ASP A 95 62.55 7.21 -6.47
N SER A 96 62.83 8.51 -6.61
CA SER A 96 63.04 9.43 -5.48
C SER A 96 62.48 10.83 -5.75
N ILE A 97 61.73 11.34 -4.77
CA ILE A 97 61.37 12.76 -4.63
C ILE A 97 61.88 13.25 -3.27
N LYS A 98 62.52 14.42 -3.24
CA LYS A 98 63.05 15.07 -2.04
C LYS A 98 62.46 16.47 -1.96
N VAL A 99 61.81 16.78 -0.83
CA VAL A 99 61.23 18.09 -0.55
C VAL A 99 61.95 18.72 0.63
N VAL A 100 62.33 19.99 0.50
CA VAL A 100 62.85 20.82 1.58
C VAL A 100 61.90 22.00 1.77
N ILE A 101 61.45 22.20 2.99
CA ILE A 101 60.70 23.37 3.44
C ILE A 101 61.53 24.00 4.57
N ASP A 102 62.19 25.11 4.25
CA ASP A 102 63.00 25.91 5.16
C ASP A 102 62.21 27.18 5.52
N ALA A 103 61.66 27.21 6.73
CA ALA A 103 60.86 28.32 7.23
C ALA A 103 61.73 29.50 7.70
N GLU A 104 63.00 29.28 8.04
CA GLU A 104 63.92 30.34 8.47
C GLU A 104 64.39 31.17 7.25
N GLN A 105 64.65 30.51 6.12
CA GLN A 105 65.04 31.17 4.86
C GLN A 105 63.87 31.47 3.92
N ASN A 106 62.63 31.12 4.32
CA ASN A 106 61.42 31.17 3.48
C ASN A 106 61.64 30.50 2.10
N LEU A 107 62.32 29.35 2.10
CA LEU A 107 62.80 28.66 0.91
C LEU A 107 62.13 27.29 0.80
N ILE A 108 61.67 26.95 -0.40
CA ILE A 108 61.12 25.64 -0.72
C ILE A 108 61.92 25.05 -1.89
N SER A 109 62.33 23.78 -1.77
CA SER A 109 63.01 23.05 -2.83
C SER A 109 62.33 21.70 -3.08
N VAL A 110 62.10 21.36 -4.34
CA VAL A 110 61.56 20.07 -4.78
C VAL A 110 62.51 19.50 -5.82
N HIS A 111 63.02 18.30 -5.55
CA HIS A 111 63.94 17.55 -6.42
C HIS A 111 63.35 16.18 -6.74
N ASN A 112 63.34 15.79 -8.01
CA ASN A 112 63.05 14.43 -8.46
C ASN A 112 64.21 13.87 -9.30
N ASN A 113 64.43 12.56 -9.23
CA ASN A 113 65.28 11.86 -10.21
C ASN A 113 64.46 11.41 -11.44
N GLY A 114 65.00 10.49 -12.23
CA GLY A 114 64.48 10.14 -13.54
C GLY A 114 64.83 11.20 -14.59
N ASP A 115 64.33 11.02 -15.81
CA ASP A 115 64.57 11.91 -16.97
C ASP A 115 64.45 13.40 -16.58
N GLY A 116 65.53 14.14 -16.85
CA GLY A 116 65.58 15.58 -16.64
C GLY A 116 64.94 16.36 -17.79
N VAL A 117 64.74 17.67 -17.59
CA VAL A 117 64.27 18.56 -18.66
C VAL A 117 65.36 18.70 -19.74
N PRO A 118 65.05 18.48 -21.04
CA PRO A 118 66.02 18.50 -22.13
C PRO A 118 66.89 19.77 -22.19
N VAL A 119 68.22 19.64 -22.20
CA VAL A 119 69.14 20.79 -22.28
C VAL A 119 69.51 21.09 -23.74
N GLU A 120 68.51 21.58 -24.45
CA GLU A 120 68.53 21.89 -25.88
C GLU A 120 67.79 23.20 -26.17
N ILE A 121 68.12 23.85 -27.30
CA ILE A 121 67.46 25.06 -27.78
C ILE A 121 66.23 24.66 -28.60
N HIS A 122 65.06 25.20 -28.28
CA HIS A 122 63.83 24.96 -29.01
C HIS A 122 63.91 25.57 -30.42
N GLN A 123 63.61 24.78 -31.46
CA GLN A 123 63.89 25.19 -32.84
C GLN A 123 63.04 26.39 -33.30
N GLU A 124 61.83 26.56 -32.76
CA GLU A 124 60.94 27.69 -33.09
C GLU A 124 61.23 28.89 -32.19
N GLU A 125 60.90 28.78 -30.90
CA GLU A 125 61.08 29.78 -29.82
C GLU A 125 62.53 30.28 -29.57
N LYS A 126 63.56 29.64 -30.14
CA LYS A 126 65.01 30.00 -30.03
C LYS A 126 65.64 30.06 -28.63
N VAL A 127 64.89 29.79 -27.57
CA VAL A 127 65.38 29.70 -26.17
C VAL A 127 65.61 28.25 -25.74
N TYR A 128 66.33 28.03 -24.64
CA TYR A 128 66.50 26.71 -24.05
C TYR A 128 65.17 26.13 -23.53
N VAL A 129 64.93 24.83 -23.67
CA VAL A 129 63.67 24.19 -23.25
C VAL A 129 63.33 24.39 -21.75
N PRO A 130 64.28 24.35 -20.78
CA PRO A 130 63.98 24.69 -19.39
C PRO A 130 63.56 26.16 -19.22
N GLU A 131 64.20 27.09 -19.94
CA GLU A 131 63.79 28.51 -19.94
C GLU A 131 62.36 28.67 -20.47
N LEU A 132 62.03 27.99 -21.57
CA LEU A 132 60.70 28.01 -22.17
C LEU A 132 59.61 27.50 -21.20
N ILE A 133 59.83 26.35 -20.58
CA ILE A 133 58.78 25.70 -19.76
C ILE A 133 58.65 26.26 -18.34
N PHE A 134 59.63 27.03 -17.84
CA PHE A 134 59.61 27.66 -16.52
C PHE A 134 59.52 29.20 -16.54
N GLY A 135 59.93 29.86 -17.63
CA GLY A 135 59.98 31.32 -17.77
C GLY A 135 58.94 31.93 -18.72
N HIS A 136 58.28 31.12 -19.58
CA HIS A 136 57.27 31.61 -20.52
C HIS A 136 55.89 31.04 -20.19
N LEU A 137 54.86 31.90 -20.16
CA LEU A 137 53.46 31.49 -19.97
C LEU A 137 52.96 30.68 -21.18
N LEU A 138 51.89 29.90 -20.97
CA LEU A 138 51.25 29.08 -22.01
C LEU A 138 52.19 28.03 -22.67
N THR A 139 53.11 27.44 -21.89
CA THR A 139 53.99 26.36 -22.35
C THR A 139 53.71 25.06 -21.60
N SER A 140 53.47 23.96 -22.35
CA SER A 140 53.05 22.65 -21.83
C SER A 140 53.38 21.54 -22.82
N SER A 141 53.79 20.35 -22.34
CA SER A 141 53.82 19.11 -23.13
C SER A 141 52.42 18.49 -23.34
N ASN A 142 51.40 19.05 -22.69
CA ASN A 142 50.10 18.43 -22.50
C ASN A 142 48.97 19.20 -23.21
N TYR A 143 49.30 19.91 -24.30
CA TYR A 143 48.30 20.56 -25.17
C TYR A 143 47.70 19.64 -26.23
N ASP A 144 48.42 18.61 -26.68
CA ASP A 144 47.79 17.54 -27.46
C ASP A 144 46.93 16.65 -26.54
N ASP A 145 45.62 16.86 -26.63
CA ASP A 145 44.55 16.13 -25.92
C ASP A 145 44.11 14.85 -26.67
N ASN A 146 44.64 14.57 -27.87
CA ASN A 146 44.37 13.31 -28.58
C ASN A 146 45.05 12.15 -27.85
N VAL A 147 46.33 12.32 -27.50
CA VAL A 147 47.06 11.41 -26.60
C VAL A 147 46.47 11.49 -25.19
N LYS A 148 46.01 10.33 -24.68
CA LYS A 148 45.44 10.23 -23.32
C LYS A 148 46.55 10.12 -22.28
N LYS A 149 46.52 11.04 -21.31
CA LYS A 149 47.58 11.32 -20.33
C LYS A 149 46.99 11.30 -18.92
N THR A 150 47.60 10.52 -18.03
CA THR A 150 47.28 10.39 -16.60
C THR A 150 48.10 11.35 -15.73
N THR A 151 48.44 12.53 -16.27
CA THR A 151 49.19 13.60 -15.60
C THR A 151 48.27 14.66 -14.97
N GLY A 152 48.76 15.38 -13.95
CA GLY A 152 48.09 16.51 -13.31
C GLY A 152 48.38 17.88 -13.93
N GLY A 153 49.44 18.00 -14.74
CA GLY A 153 49.67 19.12 -15.63
C GLY A 153 48.76 19.08 -16.87
N ARG A 154 48.09 20.19 -17.18
CA ARG A 154 47.31 20.37 -18.42
C ARG A 154 47.57 21.75 -19.03
N ASN A 155 47.02 22.78 -18.39
CA ASN A 155 46.86 24.15 -18.93
C ASN A 155 48.16 24.94 -19.18
N GLY A 156 49.33 24.41 -18.82
CA GLY A 156 50.65 25.05 -19.05
C GLY A 156 51.02 26.21 -18.13
N TYR A 157 50.24 26.47 -17.07
CA TYR A 157 50.50 27.57 -16.14
C TYR A 157 51.39 27.20 -14.93
N GLY A 158 51.16 26.04 -14.31
CA GLY A 158 51.61 25.70 -12.94
C GLY A 158 52.96 26.28 -12.49
N ALA A 159 54.07 25.79 -13.04
CA ALA A 159 55.40 26.22 -12.61
C ALA A 159 55.74 27.70 -12.91
N LYS A 160 55.10 28.32 -13.91
CA LYS A 160 55.22 29.77 -14.16
C LYS A 160 54.48 30.58 -13.10
N LEU A 161 53.35 30.09 -12.59
CA LEU A 161 52.67 30.75 -11.48
C LEU A 161 53.55 30.73 -10.22
N THR A 162 54.24 29.63 -9.93
CA THR A 162 55.25 29.61 -8.86
C THR A 162 56.38 30.62 -9.09
N ASN A 163 56.89 30.74 -10.32
CA ASN A 163 57.92 31.72 -10.68
C ASN A 163 57.43 33.18 -10.52
N ILE A 164 56.22 33.49 -11.01
CA ILE A 164 55.59 34.81 -10.90
C ILE A 164 55.32 35.19 -9.43
N PHE A 165 54.92 34.25 -8.58
CA PHE A 165 54.71 34.49 -7.14
C PHE A 165 55.94 34.17 -6.28
N SER A 166 57.15 34.28 -6.85
CA SER A 166 58.43 34.17 -6.14
C SER A 166 59.29 35.42 -6.31
N THR A 167 60.08 35.73 -5.27
CA THR A 167 61.15 36.74 -5.32
C THR A 167 62.39 36.21 -6.04
N GLU A 168 62.65 34.90 -5.88
CA GLU A 168 63.75 34.15 -6.49
C GLU A 168 63.24 32.74 -6.84
N PHE A 169 63.44 32.31 -8.09
CA PHE A 169 63.06 30.98 -8.59
C PHE A 169 64.24 30.39 -9.38
N VAL A 170 64.68 29.20 -9.01
CA VAL A 170 65.87 28.53 -9.53
C VAL A 170 65.47 27.19 -10.14
N ILE A 171 65.74 27.03 -11.43
CA ILE A 171 65.63 25.74 -12.13
C ILE A 171 67.04 25.16 -12.33
N GLU A 172 67.23 23.93 -11.87
CA GLU A 172 68.41 23.11 -12.11
C GLU A 172 67.98 21.75 -12.68
N THR A 173 68.65 21.27 -13.72
CA THR A 173 68.34 19.98 -14.35
C THR A 173 69.62 19.33 -14.87
N ALA A 174 69.67 18.00 -14.86
CA ALA A 174 70.67 17.21 -15.56
C ALA A 174 70.00 16.34 -16.63
N ASP A 175 70.43 16.52 -17.87
CA ASP A 175 70.05 15.73 -19.04
C ASP A 175 71.25 14.87 -19.43
N GLY A 176 71.27 13.65 -18.92
CA GLY A 176 72.33 12.69 -19.17
C GLY A 176 72.37 12.24 -20.64
N LYS A 177 71.23 12.23 -21.33
CA LYS A 177 71.13 11.90 -22.77
C LYS A 177 71.86 12.92 -23.65
N ARG A 178 71.93 14.19 -23.22
CA ARG A 178 72.75 15.24 -23.84
C ARG A 178 74.05 15.54 -23.08
N GLN A 179 74.33 14.80 -22.01
CA GLN A 179 75.47 14.97 -21.09
C GLN A 179 75.64 16.42 -20.57
N LYS A 180 74.52 17.13 -20.37
CA LYS A 180 74.49 18.55 -19.96
C LYS A 180 73.70 18.75 -18.67
N LYS A 181 74.25 19.61 -17.82
CA LYS A 181 73.62 20.11 -16.59
C LYS A 181 73.43 21.61 -16.69
N TYR A 182 72.21 22.04 -16.43
CA TYR A 182 71.71 23.40 -16.66
C TYR A 182 71.29 24.04 -15.33
N LYS A 183 71.55 25.33 -15.18
CA LYS A 183 71.04 26.16 -14.08
C LYS A 183 70.64 27.54 -14.58
N GLN A 184 69.45 28.01 -14.21
CA GLN A 184 69.00 29.38 -14.44
C GLN A 184 68.28 29.93 -13.21
N VAL A 185 68.44 31.23 -12.97
CA VAL A 185 67.80 31.95 -11.86
C VAL A 185 66.89 33.04 -12.42
N PHE A 186 65.63 33.02 -12.03
CA PHE A 186 64.64 34.06 -12.23
C PHE A 186 64.47 34.86 -10.94
N LYS A 187 64.20 36.17 -11.07
CA LYS A 187 64.00 37.09 -9.94
C LYS A 187 62.88 38.08 -10.24
N ASN A 188 62.35 38.69 -9.18
CA ASN A 188 61.35 39.75 -9.23
C ASN A 188 60.09 39.33 -10.03
N ASN A 189 59.36 38.32 -9.53
CA ASN A 189 58.10 37.87 -10.13
C ASN A 189 58.21 37.43 -11.60
N MET A 190 59.26 36.65 -11.93
CA MET A 190 59.62 36.26 -13.30
C MET A 190 60.05 37.42 -14.24
N GLY A 191 60.12 38.67 -13.75
CA GLY A 191 60.47 39.84 -14.55
C GLY A 191 61.95 39.93 -14.98
N ASN A 192 62.86 39.31 -14.22
CA ASN A 192 64.29 39.23 -14.53
C ASN A 192 64.75 37.76 -14.58
N LYS A 193 65.73 37.45 -15.45
CA LYS A 193 66.39 36.14 -15.54
C LYS A 193 67.90 36.30 -15.69
N THR A 194 68.67 35.29 -15.27
CA THR A 194 70.09 35.15 -15.64
C THR A 194 70.22 34.44 -16.98
N GLU A 195 71.37 34.60 -17.64
CA GLU A 195 71.83 33.63 -18.63
C GLU A 195 71.93 32.21 -18.01
N PRO A 196 71.72 31.15 -18.80
CA PRO A 196 71.77 29.79 -18.31
C PRO A 196 73.22 29.29 -18.16
N VAL A 197 73.58 28.85 -16.95
CA VAL A 197 74.87 28.21 -16.69
C VAL A 197 74.79 26.74 -17.12
N ILE A 198 75.56 26.37 -18.14
CA ILE A 198 75.61 25.01 -18.68
C ILE A 198 76.97 24.37 -18.41
N THR A 199 76.95 23.16 -17.87
CA THR A 199 78.11 22.34 -17.49
C THR A 199 77.92 20.90 -17.98
N LYS A 200 78.97 20.08 -17.98
CA LYS A 200 78.86 18.66 -18.34
C LYS A 200 78.33 17.82 -17.16
N CYS A 201 77.52 16.80 -17.44
CA CYS A 201 77.15 15.75 -16.48
C CYS A 201 77.50 14.35 -17.02
N LYS A 202 77.27 13.32 -16.20
CA LYS A 202 77.40 11.92 -16.63
C LYS A 202 76.15 11.47 -17.38
N GLU A 203 76.31 10.50 -18.28
CA GLU A 203 75.20 9.94 -19.08
C GLU A 203 74.04 9.37 -18.24
N GLY A 204 74.36 8.77 -17.08
CA GLY A 204 73.38 8.32 -16.10
C GLY A 204 72.88 9.38 -15.10
N GLU A 205 73.37 10.62 -15.15
CA GLU A 205 72.94 11.70 -14.24
C GLU A 205 71.70 12.40 -14.80
N ASN A 206 70.52 11.90 -14.40
CA ASN A 206 69.22 12.47 -14.77
C ASN A 206 68.42 12.84 -13.51
N TRP A 207 68.06 14.13 -13.39
CA TRP A 207 67.24 14.68 -12.30
C TRP A 207 66.79 16.11 -12.63
N THR A 208 65.75 16.60 -11.94
CA THR A 208 65.30 18.01 -11.96
C THR A 208 65.12 18.53 -10.53
N ARG A 209 65.53 19.77 -10.28
CA ARG A 209 65.32 20.49 -9.02
C ARG A 209 64.77 21.89 -9.29
N VAL A 210 63.64 22.21 -8.65
CA VAL A 210 63.07 23.55 -8.57
C VAL A 210 63.26 24.06 -7.14
N THR A 211 63.88 25.22 -6.98
CA THR A 211 64.00 25.90 -5.67
C THR A 211 63.43 27.31 -5.77
N PHE A 212 62.56 27.70 -4.86
CA PHE A 212 61.89 29.00 -4.92
C PHE A 212 61.71 29.63 -3.54
N LYS A 213 61.70 30.97 -3.51
CA LYS A 213 61.36 31.79 -2.35
C LYS A 213 60.07 32.54 -2.66
N PRO A 214 58.93 32.16 -2.06
CA PRO A 214 57.66 32.83 -2.28
C PRO A 214 57.74 34.34 -2.03
N ASP A 215 56.99 35.11 -2.82
CA ASP A 215 56.80 36.54 -2.57
C ASP A 215 55.73 36.74 -1.50
N LEU A 216 56.14 36.51 -0.24
CA LEU A 216 55.24 36.54 0.92
C LEU A 216 54.51 37.88 1.10
N ALA A 217 55.10 38.99 0.64
CA ALA A 217 54.45 40.29 0.62
C ALA A 217 53.20 40.33 -0.28
N LYS A 218 53.15 39.54 -1.37
CA LYS A 218 51.94 39.35 -2.21
C LYS A 218 50.90 38.42 -1.59
N PHE A 219 51.24 37.73 -0.50
CA PHE A 219 50.36 36.86 0.27
C PHE A 219 49.98 37.47 1.63
N ASN A 220 50.28 38.74 1.87
CA ASN A 220 50.10 39.42 3.16
C ASN A 220 50.85 38.77 4.35
N MET A 221 51.96 38.07 4.08
CA MET A 221 52.76 37.30 5.06
C MET A 221 54.20 37.84 5.19
N THR A 222 54.85 37.55 6.32
CA THR A 222 56.26 37.92 6.59
C THR A 222 57.22 36.73 6.61
N HIS A 223 56.72 35.54 6.95
CA HIS A 223 57.45 34.27 7.01
C HIS A 223 56.49 33.11 6.71
N LEU A 224 57.01 31.90 6.55
CA LEU A 224 56.20 30.68 6.42
C LEU A 224 55.64 30.25 7.79
N GLU A 225 54.42 30.70 8.09
CA GLU A 225 53.67 30.40 9.34
C GLU A 225 53.47 28.88 9.57
N ASP A 226 53.47 28.45 10.84
CA ASP A 226 53.37 27.03 11.23
C ASP A 226 52.17 26.29 10.62
N ASP A 227 51.01 26.93 10.50
CA ASP A 227 49.81 26.33 9.93
C ASP A 227 49.95 26.02 8.43
N VAL A 228 50.56 26.92 7.65
CA VAL A 228 50.82 26.64 6.22
C VAL A 228 51.94 25.61 6.08
N VAL A 229 52.95 25.63 6.97
CA VAL A 229 54.00 24.60 7.00
C VAL A 229 53.42 23.22 7.33
N ALA A 230 52.51 23.10 8.31
CA ALA A 230 51.85 21.84 8.66
C ALA A 230 50.97 21.30 7.51
N LEU A 231 50.29 22.19 6.77
CA LEU A 231 49.53 21.84 5.57
C LEU A 231 50.45 21.42 4.41
N MET A 232 51.57 22.12 4.18
CA MET A 232 52.56 21.75 3.17
C MET A 232 53.21 20.39 3.49
N ARG A 233 53.62 20.15 4.76
CA ARG A 233 54.14 18.85 5.23
C ARG A 233 53.13 17.73 4.95
N LYS A 234 51.86 17.94 5.31
CA LYS A 234 50.76 17.00 5.02
C LYS A 234 50.67 16.69 3.53
N ARG A 235 50.75 17.69 2.65
CA ARG A 235 50.70 17.49 1.20
C ARG A 235 51.88 16.68 0.63
N VAL A 236 53.04 16.66 1.29
CA VAL A 236 54.13 15.72 0.94
C VAL A 236 53.82 14.28 1.37
N PHE A 237 53.11 14.09 2.49
CA PHE A 237 52.59 12.77 2.89
C PHE A 237 51.50 12.26 1.93
N ASP A 238 50.62 13.13 1.43
CA ASP A 238 49.66 12.79 0.36
C ASP A 238 50.36 12.21 -0.86
N LEU A 239 51.45 12.85 -1.30
CA LEU A 239 52.23 12.42 -2.46
C LEU A 239 52.90 11.06 -2.23
N ALA A 240 53.42 10.81 -1.02
CA ALA A 240 53.92 9.49 -0.62
C ALA A 240 52.81 8.41 -0.62
N GLY A 241 51.59 8.77 -0.22
CA GLY A 241 50.41 7.90 -0.31
C GLY A 241 50.03 7.56 -1.76
N CYS A 242 50.04 8.55 -2.65
CA CYS A 242 49.67 8.38 -4.07
C CYS A 242 50.68 7.54 -4.86
N LEU A 243 51.99 7.75 -4.64
CA LEU A 243 53.08 7.06 -5.36
C LEU A 243 53.43 5.68 -4.76
N GLY A 244 53.10 5.47 -3.48
CA GLY A 244 53.29 4.21 -2.76
C GLY A 244 54.72 3.67 -2.84
N LYS A 245 54.85 2.34 -3.04
CA LYS A 245 56.16 1.66 -3.07
C LYS A 245 57.08 2.08 -4.23
N THR A 246 56.58 2.83 -5.21
CA THR A 246 57.28 3.10 -6.47
C THR A 246 58.22 4.30 -6.42
N VAL A 247 58.10 5.17 -5.42
CA VAL A 247 58.93 6.38 -5.23
C VAL A 247 59.22 6.58 -3.74
N LYS A 248 60.48 6.82 -3.39
CA LYS A 248 60.97 7.16 -2.05
C LYS A 248 60.78 8.67 -1.86
N VAL A 249 59.83 9.08 -1.01
CA VAL A 249 59.62 10.49 -0.67
C VAL A 249 60.36 10.85 0.61
N GLU A 250 61.15 11.92 0.57
CA GLU A 250 61.87 12.51 1.70
C GLU A 250 61.40 13.95 1.94
N LEU A 251 61.34 14.35 3.21
CA LEU A 251 60.95 15.67 3.68
C LEU A 251 62.00 16.17 4.68
N ASN A 252 62.68 17.27 4.37
CA ASN A 252 63.79 17.84 5.14
C ASN A 252 64.85 16.77 5.53
N GLY A 253 65.15 15.85 4.59
CA GLY A 253 66.09 14.74 4.78
C GLY A 253 65.53 13.52 5.54
N LYS A 254 64.38 13.62 6.21
CA LYS A 254 63.68 12.49 6.84
C LYS A 254 62.87 11.74 5.78
N ARG A 255 63.12 10.44 5.61
CA ARG A 255 62.30 9.59 4.72
C ARG A 255 60.91 9.37 5.32
N ILE A 256 59.86 9.57 4.51
CA ILE A 256 58.48 9.32 4.93
C ILE A 256 58.22 7.81 5.04
N ALA A 257 57.54 7.39 6.11
CA ALA A 257 57.30 5.97 6.45
C ALA A 257 56.12 5.32 5.70
N VAL A 258 55.32 6.12 4.99
CA VAL A 258 54.21 5.67 4.12
C VAL A 258 54.78 4.86 2.94
N LYS A 259 54.25 3.66 2.70
CA LYS A 259 54.67 2.77 1.60
C LYS A 259 53.53 2.43 0.63
N SER A 260 52.30 2.85 0.90
CA SER A 260 51.12 2.58 0.07
C SER A 260 49.99 3.54 0.41
N PHE A 261 48.98 3.62 -0.46
CA PHE A 261 47.77 4.39 -0.18
C PHE A 261 47.08 3.91 1.11
N LEU A 262 47.11 2.60 1.41
CA LEU A 262 46.56 2.06 2.65
C LEU A 262 47.32 2.51 3.90
N ASP A 263 48.66 2.60 3.83
CA ASP A 263 49.48 3.14 4.93
C ASP A 263 49.16 4.62 5.19
N TYR A 264 48.90 5.39 4.13
CA TYR A 264 48.45 6.78 4.24
C TYR A 264 47.05 6.88 4.87
N VAL A 265 46.08 6.05 4.46
CA VAL A 265 44.73 5.99 5.07
C VAL A 265 44.81 5.59 6.56
N ASN A 266 45.75 4.72 6.95
CA ASN A 266 45.94 4.34 8.34
C ASN A 266 46.28 5.52 9.25
N LEU A 267 46.95 6.58 8.76
CA LEU A 267 47.25 7.77 9.56
C LEU A 267 45.96 8.47 10.04
N TYR A 268 44.98 8.60 9.14
CA TYR A 268 43.67 9.17 9.44
C TYR A 268 42.86 8.31 10.41
N LEU A 269 42.76 7.01 10.13
CA LEU A 269 41.94 6.10 10.95
C LEU A 269 42.52 5.92 12.35
N SER A 270 43.85 5.95 12.49
CA SER A 270 44.52 5.88 13.80
C SER A 270 44.25 7.14 14.62
N ALA A 271 44.40 8.33 14.02
CA ALA A 271 44.09 9.60 14.67
C ALA A 271 42.62 9.71 15.11
N ALA A 272 41.68 9.33 14.22
CA ALA A 272 40.26 9.38 14.51
C ALA A 272 39.79 8.31 15.52
N SER A 273 40.54 7.22 15.71
CA SER A 273 40.19 6.16 16.67
C SER A 273 40.69 6.43 18.10
N LYS A 274 41.55 7.44 18.33
CA LYS A 274 42.16 7.73 19.66
C LYS A 274 41.16 7.91 20.80
N ASN A 275 39.96 8.41 20.50
CA ASN A 275 38.91 8.70 21.48
C ASN A 275 37.74 7.70 21.42
N ARG A 276 37.96 6.48 20.88
CA ARG A 276 36.92 5.45 20.70
C ARG A 276 37.29 4.13 21.38
N SER A 277 36.28 3.42 21.87
CA SER A 277 36.41 2.07 22.44
C SER A 277 36.69 0.98 21.41
N GLU A 278 36.26 1.21 20.15
CA GLU A 278 36.46 0.28 19.03
C GLU A 278 37.17 0.99 17.87
N PRO A 279 38.10 0.30 17.16
CA PRO A 279 38.79 0.87 16.01
C PRO A 279 37.86 1.06 14.82
N LEU A 280 38.04 2.16 14.08
CA LEU A 280 37.32 2.39 12.83
C LEU A 280 37.51 1.24 11.82
N PRO A 281 36.44 0.68 11.22
CA PRO A 281 36.58 -0.40 10.25
C PRO A 281 37.30 0.10 9.00
N ARG A 282 38.27 -0.67 8.51
CA ARG A 282 39.11 -0.32 7.36
C ARG A 282 38.89 -1.31 6.23
N ILE A 283 38.12 -0.90 5.22
CA ILE A 283 37.68 -1.78 4.14
C ILE A 283 38.27 -1.24 2.84
N SER A 284 39.41 -1.79 2.44
CA SER A 284 40.20 -1.35 1.29
C SER A 284 40.12 -2.32 0.11
N GLU A 285 40.09 -1.78 -1.10
CA GLU A 285 40.07 -2.53 -2.35
C GLU A 285 40.98 -1.90 -3.41
N LYS A 286 41.73 -2.73 -4.15
CA LYS A 286 42.49 -2.30 -5.32
C LYS A 286 41.77 -2.77 -6.57
N VAL A 287 40.76 -1.98 -6.96
CA VAL A 287 39.80 -2.32 -8.01
C VAL A 287 40.49 -2.60 -9.35
N ASN A 288 41.57 -1.87 -9.67
CA ASN A 288 42.50 -2.17 -10.76
C ASN A 288 43.79 -1.33 -10.63
N ALA A 289 44.63 -1.32 -11.68
CA ALA A 289 45.86 -0.54 -11.71
C ALA A 289 45.67 0.99 -11.60
N ARG A 290 44.47 1.51 -11.89
CA ARG A 290 44.14 2.94 -11.89
C ARG A 290 43.24 3.38 -10.72
N TRP A 291 42.75 2.47 -9.89
CA TRP A 291 41.78 2.78 -8.83
C TRP A 291 42.07 2.00 -7.53
N GLU A 292 42.32 2.74 -6.45
CA GLU A 292 42.40 2.22 -5.08
C GLU A 292 41.36 2.96 -4.21
N VAL A 293 40.54 2.20 -3.48
CA VAL A 293 39.44 2.74 -2.66
C VAL A 293 39.57 2.20 -1.24
N CYS A 294 39.32 3.03 -0.22
CA CYS A 294 39.08 2.56 1.14
C CYS A 294 37.83 3.20 1.72
N VAL A 295 37.03 2.42 2.44
CA VAL A 295 35.80 2.85 3.11
C VAL A 295 35.94 2.61 4.61
N SER A 296 35.49 3.60 5.37
CA SER A 296 35.29 3.56 6.81
C SER A 296 33.98 4.27 7.17
N LEU A 297 33.69 4.43 8.47
CA LEU A 297 32.43 5.01 8.95
C LEU A 297 32.61 6.42 9.50
N SER A 298 31.58 7.25 9.32
CA SER A 298 31.50 8.61 9.86
C SER A 298 30.26 8.80 10.72
N GLU A 299 30.33 9.78 11.64
CA GLU A 299 29.23 10.12 12.56
C GLU A 299 28.22 11.07 11.90
N GLY A 300 27.46 10.55 10.93
CA GLY A 300 26.30 11.24 10.33
C GLY A 300 26.62 12.43 9.42
N GLN A 301 27.91 12.72 9.15
CA GLN A 301 28.37 13.61 8.08
C GLN A 301 29.26 12.83 7.10
N PHE A 302 29.03 13.00 5.80
CA PHE A 302 29.89 12.39 4.76
C PHE A 302 31.30 12.99 4.81
N GLN A 303 32.33 12.13 4.76
CA GLN A 303 33.73 12.55 4.73
C GLN A 303 34.47 11.91 3.54
N GLN A 304 35.40 12.66 2.93
CA GLN A 304 36.14 12.18 1.77
C GLN A 304 37.60 12.67 1.76
N VAL A 305 38.51 11.84 1.26
CA VAL A 305 39.90 12.21 0.96
C VAL A 305 40.28 11.56 -0.38
N SER A 306 40.33 12.35 -1.45
CA SER A 306 40.52 11.81 -2.80
C SER A 306 41.63 12.47 -3.60
N PHE A 307 42.19 11.70 -4.53
CA PHE A 307 43.27 12.10 -5.42
C PHE A 307 42.98 11.70 -6.86
N VAL A 308 43.32 12.59 -7.79
CA VAL A 308 43.26 12.35 -9.25
C VAL A 308 44.62 12.72 -9.84
N ASN A 309 45.32 11.76 -10.43
CA ASN A 309 46.66 11.99 -11.01
C ASN A 309 47.61 12.68 -10.01
N SER A 310 47.61 12.21 -8.75
CA SER A 310 48.30 12.81 -7.58
C SER A 310 47.89 14.24 -7.17
N ILE A 311 46.90 14.87 -7.79
CA ILE A 311 46.27 16.13 -7.35
C ILE A 311 45.29 15.84 -6.21
N ALA A 312 45.31 16.65 -5.14
CA ALA A 312 44.39 16.53 -4.01
C ALA A 312 43.02 17.16 -4.31
N THR A 313 42.01 16.35 -4.66
CA THR A 313 40.63 16.82 -4.90
C THR A 313 39.87 16.98 -3.57
N ILE A 314 40.20 18.03 -2.81
CA ILE A 314 39.68 18.26 -1.46
C ILE A 314 38.16 18.49 -1.39
N LYS A 315 37.52 18.92 -2.49
CA LYS A 315 36.05 19.02 -2.63
C LYS A 315 35.42 17.77 -3.25
N GLY A 316 36.23 16.81 -3.70
CA GLY A 316 35.77 15.57 -4.33
C GLY A 316 35.38 15.78 -5.79
N GLY A 317 34.17 15.35 -6.16
CA GLY A 317 33.66 15.44 -7.53
C GLY A 317 33.20 14.09 -8.08
N THR A 318 33.13 14.00 -9.41
CA THR A 318 32.48 12.90 -10.13
C THR A 318 33.07 11.50 -9.86
N HIS A 319 34.38 11.41 -9.53
CA HIS A 319 35.04 10.16 -9.14
C HIS A 319 34.60 9.67 -7.75
N VAL A 320 34.45 10.59 -6.79
CA VAL A 320 33.95 10.29 -5.43
C VAL A 320 32.48 9.91 -5.49
N ASP A 321 31.68 10.56 -6.34
CA ASP A 321 30.27 10.21 -6.53
C ASP A 321 30.10 8.85 -7.21
N TYR A 322 30.92 8.50 -8.21
CA TYR A 322 30.90 7.18 -8.85
C TYR A 322 31.16 6.04 -7.84
N VAL A 323 32.12 6.22 -6.92
CA VAL A 323 32.40 5.24 -5.84
C VAL A 323 31.28 5.23 -4.80
N THR A 324 30.87 6.40 -4.27
CA THR A 324 29.91 6.48 -3.17
C THR A 324 28.49 6.07 -3.55
N ASN A 325 28.06 6.29 -4.81
CA ASN A 325 26.73 5.89 -5.26
C ASN A 325 26.57 4.37 -5.33
N GLN A 326 27.60 3.62 -5.77
CA GLN A 326 27.60 2.15 -5.78
C GLN A 326 27.40 1.59 -4.35
N ILE A 327 28.21 2.08 -3.40
CA ILE A 327 28.14 1.68 -1.99
C ILE A 327 26.78 2.04 -1.38
N SER A 328 26.34 3.29 -1.60
CA SER A 328 25.12 3.82 -1.00
C SER A 328 23.88 3.06 -1.46
N ASN A 329 23.80 2.69 -2.74
CA ASN A 329 22.68 1.92 -3.28
C ASN A 329 22.66 0.47 -2.75
N TYR A 330 23.82 -0.20 -2.65
CA TYR A 330 23.89 -1.56 -2.11
C TYR A 330 23.47 -1.61 -0.63
N VAL A 331 24.03 -0.72 0.20
CA VAL A 331 23.72 -0.64 1.64
C VAL A 331 22.28 -0.17 1.88
N MET A 332 21.76 0.78 1.09
CA MET A 332 20.34 1.19 1.14
C MET A 332 19.40 -0.01 0.91
N ASN A 333 19.69 -0.83 -0.10
CA ASN A 333 18.91 -2.02 -0.40
C ASN A 333 19.03 -3.07 0.72
N ALA A 334 20.20 -3.23 1.33
CA ALA A 334 20.38 -4.12 2.48
C ALA A 334 19.57 -3.67 3.71
N VAL A 335 19.60 -2.37 4.06
CA VAL A 335 18.82 -1.80 5.18
C VAL A 335 17.31 -1.95 4.95
N ASN A 336 16.81 -1.53 3.79
CA ASN A 336 15.38 -1.59 3.47
C ASN A 336 14.89 -3.05 3.27
N LYS A 337 15.78 -4.01 2.98
CA LYS A 337 15.49 -5.45 2.98
C LYS A 337 15.43 -6.03 4.41
N LYS A 338 16.29 -5.58 5.35
CA LYS A 338 16.18 -5.93 6.79
C LYS A 338 14.90 -5.36 7.40
N ASN A 339 14.62 -4.07 7.19
CA ASN A 339 13.47 -3.38 7.76
C ASN A 339 12.79 -2.48 6.70
N LYS A 340 11.67 -2.96 6.13
CA LYS A 340 10.89 -2.21 5.12
C LYS A 340 10.35 -0.87 5.62
N ASN A 341 10.14 -0.71 6.93
CA ASN A 341 9.67 0.54 7.53
C ASN A 341 10.79 1.57 7.70
N ALA A 342 12.07 1.20 7.58
CA ALA A 342 13.19 2.13 7.78
C ALA A 342 13.26 3.23 6.70
N ASN A 343 12.86 2.92 5.46
CA ASN A 343 12.74 3.86 4.33
C ASN A 343 13.98 4.78 4.17
N VAL A 344 15.17 4.19 4.28
CA VAL A 344 16.46 4.88 4.15
C VAL A 344 16.72 5.16 2.68
N LYS A 345 17.21 6.36 2.35
CA LYS A 345 17.62 6.74 0.98
C LYS A 345 19.14 6.75 0.84
N ALA A 346 19.66 6.62 -0.38
CA ALA A 346 21.11 6.60 -0.66
C ALA A 346 21.87 7.80 -0.04
N HIS A 347 21.29 9.00 -0.04
CA HIS A 347 21.87 10.18 0.65
C HIS A 347 22.02 9.98 2.18
N ASN A 348 21.08 9.30 2.84
CA ASN A 348 21.20 8.99 4.26
C ASN A 348 22.34 7.98 4.52
N VAL A 349 22.57 7.06 3.58
CA VAL A 349 23.72 6.14 3.64
C VAL A 349 25.03 6.89 3.45
N LYS A 350 25.14 7.73 2.40
CA LYS A 350 26.35 8.51 2.08
C LYS A 350 26.85 9.30 3.30
N ASN A 351 25.93 9.87 4.08
CA ASN A 351 26.27 10.65 5.28
C ASN A 351 26.87 9.83 6.44
N HIS A 352 26.89 8.50 6.37
CA HIS A 352 27.56 7.63 7.36
C HIS A 352 28.85 6.98 6.82
N LEU A 353 29.30 7.39 5.63
CA LEU A 353 30.52 6.90 4.99
C LEU A 353 31.67 7.90 5.10
N TRP A 354 32.87 7.38 5.36
CA TRP A 354 34.14 8.06 5.12
C TRP A 354 34.87 7.31 3.99
N VAL A 355 35.13 7.98 2.86
CA VAL A 355 35.67 7.33 1.65
C VAL A 355 36.98 7.96 1.19
N PHE A 356 37.97 7.11 0.97
CA PHE A 356 39.29 7.45 0.45
C PHE A 356 39.42 6.92 -0.98
N VAL A 357 39.91 7.72 -1.92
CA VAL A 357 40.03 7.34 -3.35
C VAL A 357 41.36 7.80 -3.94
N ASN A 358 42.11 6.91 -4.57
CA ASN A 358 43.27 7.23 -5.41
C ASN A 358 42.97 6.80 -6.85
N ALA A 359 42.93 7.73 -7.80
CA ALA A 359 42.47 7.50 -9.16
C ALA A 359 43.45 8.04 -10.24
N LEU A 360 43.61 7.29 -11.33
CA LEU A 360 44.32 7.70 -12.55
C LEU A 360 43.34 7.88 -13.71
N ILE A 361 43.07 9.14 -14.04
CA ILE A 361 42.04 9.60 -14.97
C ILE A 361 42.69 10.17 -16.23
N ASP A 362 42.17 9.79 -17.39
CA ASP A 362 42.61 10.36 -18.67
C ASP A 362 42.15 11.82 -18.81
N ASN A 363 43.10 12.72 -19.08
CA ASN A 363 42.88 14.14 -19.40
C ASN A 363 41.83 14.82 -18.47
N PRO A 364 42.08 14.85 -17.14
CA PRO A 364 41.09 15.27 -16.16
C PRO A 364 40.67 16.74 -16.33
N ALA A 365 39.39 17.01 -16.08
CA ALA A 365 38.80 18.34 -16.08
C ALA A 365 38.27 18.66 -14.68
N PHE A 366 38.49 19.90 -14.23
CA PHE A 366 38.21 20.36 -12.87
C PHE A 366 37.29 21.59 -12.87
N ASP A 367 36.93 22.06 -11.69
CA ASP A 367 36.17 23.29 -11.43
C ASP A 367 36.97 24.56 -11.73
N SER A 368 38.26 24.60 -11.38
CA SER A 368 39.14 25.74 -11.60
C SER A 368 40.62 25.32 -11.73
N GLN A 369 41.52 26.31 -11.89
CA GLN A 369 42.97 26.08 -11.88
C GLN A 369 43.50 25.64 -10.50
N THR A 370 42.74 25.77 -9.40
CA THR A 370 43.12 25.14 -8.11
C THR A 370 42.99 23.62 -8.13
N LYS A 371 42.11 23.07 -9.01
CA LYS A 371 41.88 21.63 -9.26
C LYS A 371 41.27 20.87 -8.06
N GLU A 372 40.43 21.55 -7.28
CA GLU A 372 39.87 20.99 -6.03
C GLU A 372 38.69 20.04 -6.24
N THR A 373 37.93 20.22 -7.34
CA THR A 373 36.75 19.38 -7.67
C THR A 373 36.87 18.80 -9.07
N LEU A 374 36.73 17.48 -9.24
CA LEU A 374 36.69 16.83 -10.55
C LEU A 374 35.31 17.00 -11.21
N THR A 375 35.27 17.55 -12.43
CA THR A 375 34.04 17.83 -13.19
C THR A 375 33.86 16.92 -14.42
N LEU A 376 34.89 16.18 -14.81
CA LEU A 376 34.85 15.25 -15.95
C LEU A 376 33.77 14.16 -15.77
N ARG A 377 33.02 13.83 -16.84
CA ARG A 377 31.99 12.78 -16.79
C ARG A 377 32.60 11.39 -16.64
N GLN A 378 31.92 10.51 -15.90
CA GLN A 378 32.36 9.13 -15.62
C GLN A 378 32.71 8.32 -16.88
N SER A 379 31.94 8.49 -17.97
CA SER A 379 32.19 7.82 -19.25
C SER A 379 33.50 8.25 -19.94
N SER A 380 34.11 9.35 -19.51
CA SER A 380 35.35 9.90 -20.08
C SER A 380 36.59 9.63 -19.22
N PHE A 381 36.48 8.86 -18.13
CA PHE A 381 37.60 8.61 -17.20
C PHE A 381 38.76 7.76 -17.77
N GLY A 382 38.59 7.15 -18.95
CA GLY A 382 39.55 6.19 -19.52
C GLY A 382 39.63 4.85 -18.79
N SER A 383 38.87 4.67 -17.71
CA SER A 383 38.86 3.46 -16.89
C SER A 383 37.58 3.34 -16.07
N LYS A 384 37.24 2.11 -15.67
CA LYS A 384 36.10 1.79 -14.79
C LYS A 384 36.56 1.58 -13.35
N CYS A 385 35.63 1.77 -12.41
CA CYS A 385 35.77 1.46 -10.99
C CYS A 385 34.50 0.73 -10.50
N GLU A 386 34.25 -0.44 -11.07
CA GLU A 386 33.15 -1.32 -10.66
C GLU A 386 33.56 -2.06 -9.38
N LEU A 387 32.86 -1.79 -8.27
CA LEU A 387 33.21 -2.35 -6.95
C LEU A 387 32.78 -3.82 -6.84
N PRO A 388 33.69 -4.76 -6.46
CA PRO A 388 33.33 -6.17 -6.30
C PRO A 388 32.21 -6.38 -5.27
N GLU A 389 31.32 -7.35 -5.52
CA GLU A 389 30.19 -7.59 -4.61
C GLU A 389 30.66 -7.97 -3.19
N ASP A 390 31.79 -8.66 -3.07
CA ASP A 390 32.38 -9.01 -1.76
C ASP A 390 32.97 -7.80 -1.02
N PHE A 391 33.37 -6.74 -1.73
CA PHE A 391 33.69 -5.45 -1.10
C PHE A 391 32.42 -4.81 -0.52
N LEU A 392 31.34 -4.79 -1.31
CA LEU A 392 30.05 -4.24 -0.89
C LEU A 392 29.45 -5.03 0.30
N LYS A 393 29.60 -6.36 0.32
CA LYS A 393 29.25 -7.23 1.48
C LYS A 393 30.08 -6.88 2.72
N LYS A 394 31.40 -6.68 2.59
CA LYS A 394 32.26 -6.24 3.72
C LYS A 394 31.78 -4.89 4.26
N VAL A 395 31.50 -3.92 3.39
CA VAL A 395 30.96 -2.60 3.82
C VAL A 395 29.61 -2.75 4.51
N ALA A 396 28.68 -3.55 3.97
CA ALA A 396 27.38 -3.79 4.63
C ALA A 396 27.51 -4.46 6.01
N LYS A 397 28.54 -5.29 6.23
CA LYS A 397 28.86 -5.95 7.50
C LYS A 397 29.67 -5.09 8.49
N SER A 398 30.01 -3.83 8.15
CA SER A 398 30.85 -2.95 8.98
C SER A 398 30.17 -2.32 10.20
N GLY A 399 28.89 -2.64 10.45
CA GLY A 399 28.02 -1.94 11.40
C GLY A 399 27.20 -0.80 10.77
N VAL A 400 27.53 -0.35 9.55
CA VAL A 400 26.79 0.74 8.85
C VAL A 400 25.29 0.47 8.72
N VAL A 401 24.89 -0.77 8.44
CA VAL A 401 23.49 -1.17 8.28
C VAL A 401 22.72 -1.00 9.59
N ASP A 402 23.35 -1.34 10.71
CA ASP A 402 22.69 -1.40 12.01
C ASP A 402 22.66 -0.01 12.67
N ASN A 403 23.69 0.81 12.44
CA ASN A 403 23.67 2.25 12.73
C ASN A 403 22.53 2.97 11.96
N LEU A 404 22.32 2.63 10.68
CA LEU A 404 21.23 3.19 9.86
C LEU A 404 19.84 2.74 10.31
N LEU A 405 19.71 1.51 10.84
CA LEU A 405 18.46 1.03 11.45
C LEU A 405 18.15 1.79 12.74
N GLN A 406 19.13 1.90 13.66
CA GLN A 406 18.98 2.68 14.90
C GLN A 406 18.64 4.15 14.61
N TRP A 407 19.28 4.76 13.60
CA TRP A 407 18.96 6.13 13.15
C TRP A 407 17.51 6.25 12.66
N ALA A 408 17.04 5.29 11.85
CA ALA A 408 15.67 5.28 11.33
C ALA A 408 14.64 5.08 12.46
N GLU A 409 14.90 4.19 13.42
CA GLU A 409 14.04 3.93 14.58
C GLU A 409 14.00 5.12 15.54
N PHE A 410 15.16 5.72 15.85
CA PHE A 410 15.24 6.97 16.62
C PHE A 410 14.45 8.10 15.95
N LYS A 411 14.58 8.25 14.63
CA LYS A 411 13.83 9.23 13.84
C LYS A 411 12.32 8.97 13.92
N HIS A 412 11.87 7.74 13.68
CA HIS A 412 10.44 7.40 13.74
C HIS A 412 9.86 7.55 15.15
N SER A 413 10.61 7.23 16.20
CA SER A 413 10.22 7.51 17.59
C SER A 413 10.12 9.02 17.85
N LYS A 414 11.10 9.82 17.39
CA LYS A 414 11.09 11.29 17.50
C LYS A 414 9.93 11.93 16.71
N ASP A 415 9.56 11.37 15.56
CA ASP A 415 8.43 11.83 14.76
C ASP A 415 7.08 11.40 15.36
N LEU A 416 6.98 10.19 15.93
CA LEU A 416 5.80 9.75 16.70
C LEU A 416 5.58 10.59 17.97
N LYS A 417 6.66 11.02 18.65
CA LYS A 417 6.57 11.90 19.83
C LYS A 417 5.91 13.25 19.55
N LYS A 418 5.81 13.68 18.30
CA LYS A 418 5.05 14.88 17.89
C LYS A 418 3.53 14.70 17.99
N THR A 419 3.04 13.46 18.10
CA THR A 419 1.61 13.13 18.22
C THR A 419 1.17 12.76 19.65
N ASP A 420 2.07 12.88 20.62
CA ASP A 420 1.83 12.49 22.00
C ASP A 420 0.83 13.41 22.72
N GLY A 421 0.11 12.83 23.68
CA GLY A 421 -0.70 13.56 24.63
C GLY A 421 0.11 14.11 25.81
N THR A 422 -0.50 15.02 26.55
CA THR A 422 -0.01 15.50 27.84
C THR A 422 -1.16 15.52 28.84
N LYS A 423 -0.84 15.44 30.14
CA LYS A 423 -1.84 15.62 31.19
C LYS A 423 -2.21 17.10 31.29
N SER A 424 -3.31 17.50 30.67
CA SER A 424 -3.89 18.85 30.74
C SER A 424 -5.31 18.82 31.29
N GLY A 425 -5.70 19.84 32.06
CA GLY A 425 -7.07 19.98 32.61
C GLY A 425 -8.14 20.39 31.57
N SER A 426 -7.78 20.50 30.28
CA SER A 426 -8.74 20.60 29.18
C SER A 426 -8.07 20.20 27.86
N ILE A 427 -8.87 19.78 26.88
CA ILE A 427 -8.46 19.51 25.50
C ILE A 427 -9.36 20.28 24.54
N ARG A 428 -8.80 20.73 23.41
CA ARG A 428 -9.51 21.44 22.34
C ARG A 428 -9.19 20.82 20.96
N GLY A 429 -10.11 21.01 20.02
CA GLY A 429 -9.97 20.52 18.64
C GLY A 429 -10.30 19.03 18.45
N ILE A 430 -11.07 18.42 19.36
CA ILE A 430 -11.63 17.06 19.20
C ILE A 430 -13.16 17.16 19.40
N PRO A 431 -13.95 17.53 18.37
CA PRO A 431 -15.36 17.91 18.56
C PRO A 431 -16.30 16.79 19.01
N LYS A 432 -15.90 15.53 18.87
CA LYS A 432 -16.70 14.36 19.30
C LYS A 432 -16.43 13.90 20.74
N LEU A 433 -15.49 14.52 21.45
CA LEU A 433 -15.18 14.20 22.86
C LEU A 433 -16.15 14.93 23.80
N ASP A 434 -16.89 14.17 24.60
CA ASP A 434 -17.51 14.69 25.84
C ASP A 434 -16.51 14.43 26.98
N ASP A 435 -15.69 15.42 27.30
CA ASP A 435 -14.58 15.31 28.25
C ASP A 435 -15.10 15.40 29.70
N ALA A 436 -14.62 14.53 30.61
CA ALA A 436 -15.02 14.59 32.02
C ALA A 436 -14.47 15.86 32.70
N ASN A 437 -15.25 16.50 33.58
CA ASN A 437 -14.91 17.80 34.17
C ASN A 437 -13.56 17.78 34.94
N GLU A 438 -13.16 16.64 35.48
CA GLU A 438 -11.92 16.48 36.27
C GLU A 438 -10.79 15.77 35.50
N ALA A 439 -10.99 15.44 34.21
CA ALA A 439 -10.00 14.73 33.39
C ALA A 439 -8.70 15.52 33.19
N GLY A 440 -7.58 14.91 33.54
CA GLY A 440 -6.26 15.55 33.61
C GLY A 440 -6.05 16.49 34.80
N GLY A 441 -7.03 16.62 35.70
CA GLY A 441 -6.91 17.35 36.95
C GLY A 441 -6.21 16.56 38.06
N ARG A 442 -6.50 16.94 39.31
CA ARG A 442 -5.99 16.27 40.52
C ARG A 442 -6.55 14.86 40.70
N ASN A 443 -7.83 14.66 40.37
CA ASN A 443 -8.58 13.41 40.54
C ASN A 443 -8.64 12.57 39.24
N SER A 444 -7.73 12.80 38.29
CA SER A 444 -7.71 12.13 36.99
C SER A 444 -7.63 10.60 37.08
N ASP A 445 -7.03 10.11 38.16
CA ASP A 445 -6.94 8.71 38.57
C ASP A 445 -8.31 8.05 38.80
N LYS A 446 -9.35 8.85 39.09
CA LYS A 446 -10.75 8.40 39.24
C LYS A 446 -11.57 8.57 37.98
N CYS A 447 -11.00 9.18 36.93
CA CYS A 447 -11.75 9.48 35.71
C CYS A 447 -11.72 8.30 34.74
N THR A 448 -12.89 7.93 34.22
CA THR A 448 -13.11 6.87 33.24
C THR A 448 -13.44 7.46 31.87
N LEU A 449 -12.64 7.11 30.85
CA LEU A 449 -12.99 7.39 29.45
C LEU A 449 -13.75 6.19 28.90
N ILE A 450 -14.98 6.42 28.45
CA ILE A 450 -15.80 5.41 27.76
C ILE A 450 -15.54 5.56 26.25
N LEU A 451 -14.95 4.54 25.64
CA LEU A 451 -14.84 4.41 24.19
C LEU A 451 -16.06 3.66 23.66
N THR A 452 -16.83 4.33 22.80
CA THR A 452 -18.10 3.79 22.29
C THR A 452 -18.02 3.44 20.81
N GLU A 453 -18.72 2.39 20.39
CA GLU A 453 -18.84 2.03 18.99
C GLU A 453 -19.79 2.97 18.23
N GLY A 454 -19.20 3.90 17.47
CA GLY A 454 -19.94 4.91 16.73
C GLY A 454 -20.71 5.91 17.61
N ASP A 455 -21.54 6.73 16.94
CA ASP A 455 -22.35 7.74 17.62
C ASP A 455 -23.61 7.15 18.29
N SER A 456 -24.04 5.95 17.88
CA SER A 456 -25.20 5.24 18.47
C SER A 456 -24.95 4.80 19.90
N ALA A 457 -23.86 4.06 20.14
CA ALA A 457 -23.44 3.66 21.49
C ALA A 457 -23.11 4.89 22.36
N LYS A 458 -22.53 5.95 21.76
CA LYS A 458 -22.31 7.23 22.43
C LYS A 458 -23.61 7.83 23.00
N SER A 459 -24.72 7.79 22.26
CA SER A 459 -26.00 8.33 22.74
C SER A 459 -26.49 7.61 24.00
N LEU A 460 -26.29 6.30 24.11
CA LEU A 460 -26.59 5.52 25.31
C LEU A 460 -25.66 5.90 26.47
N ALA A 461 -24.34 6.02 26.22
CA ALA A 461 -23.36 6.43 27.24
C ALA A 461 -23.64 7.83 27.78
N VAL A 462 -23.97 8.81 26.91
CA VAL A 462 -24.32 10.19 27.30
C VAL A 462 -25.63 10.25 28.10
N ALA A 463 -26.58 9.35 27.86
CA ALA A 463 -27.73 9.17 28.74
C ALA A 463 -27.30 8.61 30.11
N GLY A 464 -26.37 7.65 30.14
CA GLY A 464 -25.73 7.11 31.34
C GLY A 464 -25.00 8.16 32.19
N LEU A 465 -24.32 9.13 31.57
CA LEU A 465 -23.67 10.27 32.26
C LEU A 465 -24.64 11.10 33.11
N SER A 466 -25.96 11.05 32.85
CA SER A 466 -26.96 11.71 33.69
C SER A 466 -27.25 10.98 35.02
N VAL A 467 -26.69 9.79 35.21
CA VAL A 467 -26.76 8.98 36.45
C VAL A 467 -25.42 8.99 37.18
N VAL A 468 -24.33 8.64 36.50
CA VAL A 468 -22.99 8.55 37.11
C VAL A 468 -22.24 9.89 37.22
N GLY A 469 -22.73 10.93 36.55
CA GLY A 469 -22.18 12.28 36.61
C GLY A 469 -20.98 12.54 35.70
N ARG A 470 -20.89 13.78 35.19
CA ARG A 470 -19.85 14.24 34.24
C ARG A 470 -18.50 14.57 34.87
N ASN A 471 -18.35 14.49 36.20
CA ASN A 471 -17.08 14.82 36.85
C ASN A 471 -15.99 13.78 36.55
N HIS A 472 -16.36 12.51 36.63
CA HIS A 472 -15.42 11.38 36.47
C HIS A 472 -15.62 10.62 35.15
N TYR A 473 -16.77 10.72 34.49
CA TYR A 473 -17.04 9.97 33.26
C TYR A 473 -17.04 10.87 32.02
N GLY A 474 -16.25 10.49 31.01
CA GLY A 474 -16.18 11.12 29.69
C GLY A 474 -16.41 10.09 28.58
N VAL A 475 -16.78 10.53 27.38
CA VAL A 475 -17.16 9.65 26.26
C VAL A 475 -16.49 10.08 24.95
N TYR A 476 -15.91 9.13 24.22
CA TYR A 476 -15.41 9.34 22.85
C TYR A 476 -15.87 8.21 21.89
N PRO A 477 -16.54 8.54 20.78
CA PRO A 477 -16.99 7.55 19.80
C PRO A 477 -15.88 7.21 18.81
N LEU A 478 -15.62 5.92 18.63
CA LEU A 478 -14.75 5.43 17.57
C LEU A 478 -15.48 5.48 16.23
N ARG A 479 -14.77 5.85 15.16
CA ARG A 479 -15.27 5.88 13.77
C ARG A 479 -15.52 4.49 13.16
N GLY A 480 -15.16 3.41 13.85
CA GLY A 480 -15.19 2.03 13.38
C GLY A 480 -13.96 1.26 13.86
N LYS A 481 -13.66 0.12 13.21
CA LYS A 481 -12.52 -0.76 13.54
C LYS A 481 -11.20 0.02 13.55
N LEU A 482 -10.48 -0.05 14.67
CA LEU A 482 -9.20 0.62 14.87
C LEU A 482 -8.09 -0.02 14.01
N LEU A 483 -7.11 0.79 13.58
CA LEU A 483 -5.96 0.29 12.83
C LEU A 483 -5.08 -0.63 13.71
N ASN A 484 -4.85 -1.88 13.30
CA ASN A 484 -3.88 -2.76 13.94
C ASN A 484 -2.46 -2.17 13.80
N VAL A 485 -1.90 -1.68 14.89
CA VAL A 485 -0.70 -0.84 14.90
C VAL A 485 0.62 -1.60 14.78
N ARG A 486 0.66 -2.90 15.12
CA ARG A 486 1.91 -3.70 15.19
C ARG A 486 2.67 -3.78 13.87
N GLU A 487 1.93 -3.85 12.77
CA GLU A 487 2.43 -4.07 11.42
C GLU A 487 1.87 -3.01 10.46
N ALA A 488 1.64 -1.80 10.99
CA ALA A 488 1.30 -0.59 10.26
C ALA A 488 2.57 0.22 9.95
N SER A 489 2.63 0.88 8.79
CA SER A 489 3.76 1.76 8.47
C SER A 489 3.74 3.03 9.34
N HIS A 490 4.91 3.62 9.58
CA HIS A 490 5.04 4.89 10.31
C HIS A 490 4.16 6.00 9.70
N LYS A 491 4.01 6.03 8.36
CA LYS A 491 3.11 6.93 7.65
C LYS A 491 1.63 6.71 8.05
N GLN A 492 1.15 5.47 8.01
CA GLN A 492 -0.24 5.15 8.40
C GLN A 492 -0.53 5.49 9.87
N LEU A 493 0.44 5.27 10.77
CA LEU A 493 0.32 5.64 12.19
C LEU A 493 0.27 7.17 12.38
N MET A 494 1.07 7.93 11.62
CA MET A 494 1.03 9.41 11.67
C MET A 494 -0.23 10.00 11.02
N GLU A 495 -0.76 9.41 9.95
CA GLU A 495 -1.94 9.92 9.24
C GLU A 495 -3.27 9.49 9.89
N ASN A 496 -3.26 8.48 10.79
CA ASN A 496 -4.45 8.05 11.51
C ASN A 496 -4.84 9.03 12.63
N ALA A 497 -5.76 9.94 12.30
CA ALA A 497 -6.31 10.92 13.23
C ALA A 497 -7.00 10.32 14.48
N GLU A 498 -7.47 9.07 14.41
CA GLU A 498 -8.12 8.43 15.57
C GLU A 498 -7.10 8.02 16.63
N ILE A 499 -5.97 7.42 16.21
CA ILE A 499 -4.83 7.12 17.10
C ILE A 499 -4.27 8.40 17.72
N GLN A 500 -4.14 9.48 16.92
CA GLN A 500 -3.74 10.80 17.46
C GLN A 500 -4.73 11.33 18.50
N ASN A 501 -6.04 11.20 18.25
CA ASN A 501 -7.07 11.63 19.20
C ASN A 501 -6.99 10.82 20.50
N LEU A 502 -6.94 9.49 20.43
CA LEU A 502 -6.81 8.63 21.61
C LEU A 502 -5.56 8.96 22.43
N LYS A 503 -4.40 9.13 21.77
CA LYS A 503 -3.16 9.60 22.42
C LYS A 503 -3.37 10.90 23.20
N ARG A 504 -3.98 11.90 22.55
CA ARG A 504 -4.24 13.21 23.16
C ARG A 504 -5.24 13.14 24.30
N ILE A 505 -6.39 12.47 24.12
CA ILE A 505 -7.48 12.37 25.11
C ILE A 505 -6.97 11.75 26.42
N LEU A 506 -6.18 10.67 26.33
CA LEU A 506 -5.65 9.93 27.47
C LEU A 506 -4.35 10.52 28.05
N GLY A 507 -3.60 11.34 27.31
CA GLY A 507 -2.29 11.83 27.74
C GLY A 507 -1.14 10.83 27.54
N LEU A 508 -1.23 9.98 26.51
CA LEU A 508 -0.28 8.91 26.23
C LEU A 508 0.99 9.42 25.53
N GLN A 509 2.16 8.94 25.99
CA GLN A 509 3.49 9.43 25.61
C GLN A 509 4.39 8.30 25.08
N GLN A 510 5.04 8.48 23.93
CA GLN A 510 5.81 7.43 23.25
C GLN A 510 7.11 7.09 24.00
N ASN A 511 7.44 5.80 24.07
CA ASN A 511 8.57 5.26 24.85
C ASN A 511 8.48 5.58 26.36
N LYS A 512 7.27 5.69 26.92
CA LYS A 512 7.07 5.86 28.36
C LYS A 512 6.52 4.57 28.97
N GLU A 513 7.21 4.06 29.99
CA GLU A 513 6.67 3.01 30.84
C GLU A 513 5.72 3.65 31.86
N TYR A 514 4.52 3.09 31.94
CA TYR A 514 3.48 3.47 32.90
C TYR A 514 3.41 2.40 33.99
N THR A 515 3.82 2.76 35.20
CA THR A 515 3.64 1.95 36.43
C THR A 515 2.37 2.36 37.19
N ASP A 516 1.85 3.57 36.94
CA ASP A 516 0.57 4.05 37.44
C ASP A 516 -0.09 5.01 36.43
N VAL A 517 -1.34 5.36 36.73
CA VAL A 517 -2.18 6.25 35.90
C VAL A 517 -2.07 7.74 36.25
N LYS A 518 -1.26 8.14 37.25
CA LYS A 518 -1.22 9.52 37.76
C LYS A 518 -0.79 10.54 36.70
N SER A 519 -0.04 10.08 35.69
CA SER A 519 0.43 10.88 34.56
C SER A 519 -0.48 10.87 33.32
N LEU A 520 -1.60 10.16 33.36
CA LEU A 520 -2.65 10.17 32.34
C LEU A 520 -3.73 11.21 32.67
N ARG A 521 -4.64 11.44 31.72
CA ARG A 521 -5.86 12.26 31.93
C ARG A 521 -7.03 11.48 32.52
N TYR A 522 -7.05 10.17 32.29
CA TYR A 522 -8.06 9.23 32.77
C TYR A 522 -7.33 8.05 33.42
N GLY A 523 -7.85 7.57 34.55
CA GLY A 523 -7.37 6.41 35.27
C GLY A 523 -7.92 5.09 34.73
N HIS A 524 -9.07 5.13 34.06
CA HIS A 524 -9.74 3.97 33.51
C HIS A 524 -10.13 4.21 32.04
N LEU A 525 -10.06 3.15 31.25
CA LEU A 525 -10.44 3.09 29.85
C LEU A 525 -11.49 1.99 29.67
N MET A 526 -12.75 2.40 29.63
CA MET A 526 -13.92 1.53 29.51
C MET A 526 -14.28 1.36 28.04
N ILE A 527 -14.30 0.11 27.55
CA ILE A 527 -14.75 -0.22 26.20
C ILE A 527 -16.25 -0.56 26.24
N MET A 528 -17.02 0.09 25.38
CA MET A 528 -18.47 -0.04 25.27
C MET A 528 -18.85 -0.20 23.79
N THR A 529 -18.64 -1.40 23.27
CA THR A 529 -18.99 -1.83 21.91
C THR A 529 -20.39 -2.44 21.88
N ASP A 530 -20.94 -2.65 20.69
CA ASP A 530 -22.08 -3.56 20.57
C ASP A 530 -21.62 -4.98 20.98
N GLN A 531 -22.50 -5.76 21.61
CA GLN A 531 -22.16 -7.07 22.16
C GLN A 531 -22.30 -8.17 21.08
N ASP A 532 -21.59 -7.95 19.98
CA ASP A 532 -21.49 -8.85 18.83
C ASP A 532 -20.01 -9.15 18.51
N HIS A 533 -19.79 -9.98 17.49
CA HIS A 533 -18.45 -10.36 17.05
C HIS A 533 -17.58 -9.18 16.59
N ASP A 534 -18.16 -8.19 15.92
CA ASP A 534 -17.40 -7.04 15.39
C ASP A 534 -17.00 -6.07 16.51
N GLY A 535 -17.85 -5.93 17.54
CA GLY A 535 -17.51 -5.30 18.81
C GLY A 535 -16.38 -6.03 19.55
N SER A 536 -16.43 -7.36 19.66
CA SER A 536 -15.32 -8.18 20.20
C SER A 536 -13.99 -7.92 19.50
N HIS A 537 -14.00 -7.72 18.18
CA HIS A 537 -12.79 -7.34 17.44
C HIS A 537 -12.31 -5.93 17.79
N ILE A 538 -13.21 -4.96 18.01
CA ILE A 538 -12.85 -3.61 18.46
C ILE A 538 -12.23 -3.65 19.87
N LYS A 539 -12.77 -4.44 20.81
CA LYS A 539 -12.16 -4.70 22.13
C LYS A 539 -10.72 -5.19 21.97
N GLY A 540 -10.51 -6.23 21.16
CA GLY A 540 -9.19 -6.81 20.90
C GLY A 540 -8.21 -5.84 20.22
N LEU A 541 -8.68 -5.03 19.26
CA LEU A 541 -7.86 -4.02 18.58
C LEU A 541 -7.39 -2.91 19.53
N LEU A 542 -8.24 -2.50 20.48
CA LEU A 542 -7.88 -1.52 21.52
C LEU A 542 -6.86 -2.09 22.51
N ILE A 543 -7.07 -3.32 22.99
CA ILE A 543 -6.12 -4.04 23.85
C ILE A 543 -4.77 -4.16 23.13
N ASN A 544 -4.77 -4.57 21.86
CA ASN A 544 -3.58 -4.63 21.02
C ASN A 544 -2.90 -3.27 20.82
N PHE A 545 -3.66 -2.18 20.62
CA PHE A 545 -3.11 -0.82 20.50
C PHE A 545 -2.33 -0.41 21.76
N ILE A 546 -2.89 -0.62 22.94
CA ILE A 546 -2.19 -0.34 24.21
C ILE A 546 -1.01 -1.30 24.40
N HIS A 547 -1.20 -2.62 24.19
CA HIS A 547 -0.14 -3.62 24.32
C HIS A 547 1.09 -3.33 23.43
N SER A 548 0.87 -2.77 22.24
CA SER A 548 1.94 -2.53 21.24
C SER A 548 2.83 -1.32 21.52
N PHE A 549 2.35 -0.33 22.28
CA PHE A 549 3.07 0.91 22.55
C PHE A 549 3.35 1.14 24.04
N TRP A 550 2.50 0.60 24.92
CA TRP A 550 2.54 0.76 26.38
C TRP A 550 2.17 -0.56 27.08
N PRO A 551 2.91 -1.66 26.85
CA PRO A 551 2.58 -2.97 27.43
C PRO A 551 2.47 -2.95 28.97
N SER A 552 3.24 -2.10 29.64
CA SER A 552 3.16 -1.94 31.10
C SER A 552 1.81 -1.39 31.58
N LEU A 553 1.10 -0.63 30.75
CA LEU A 553 -0.19 -0.01 31.11
C LEU A 553 -1.31 -1.06 31.22
N LEU A 554 -1.23 -2.17 30.48
CA LEU A 554 -2.14 -3.32 30.67
C LEU A 554 -1.87 -4.08 31.97
N LYS A 555 -0.67 -3.94 32.56
CA LYS A 555 -0.31 -4.51 33.87
C LYS A 555 -0.78 -3.64 35.04
N VAL A 556 -1.32 -2.44 34.79
CA VAL A 556 -1.91 -1.58 35.82
C VAL A 556 -3.36 -2.01 36.06
N LYS A 557 -3.65 -2.47 37.29
CA LYS A 557 -4.98 -2.95 37.68
C LYS A 557 -6.07 -1.91 37.41
N SER A 558 -7.23 -2.39 36.95
CA SER A 558 -8.42 -1.58 36.66
C SER A 558 -8.23 -0.52 35.57
N PHE A 559 -7.09 -0.46 34.85
CA PHE A 559 -6.94 0.50 33.75
C PHE A 559 -7.82 0.14 32.55
N MET A 560 -7.78 -1.13 32.10
CA MET A 560 -8.68 -1.61 31.06
C MET A 560 -9.97 -2.16 31.68
N VAL A 561 -11.10 -1.68 31.17
CA VAL A 561 -12.44 -1.98 31.66
C VAL A 561 -13.35 -2.25 30.46
N GLU A 562 -14.37 -3.08 30.64
CA GLU A 562 -15.42 -3.37 29.68
C GLU A 562 -16.80 -3.02 30.26
N PHE A 563 -17.73 -2.60 29.40
CA PHE A 563 -19.13 -2.40 29.72
C PHE A 563 -20.01 -3.35 28.90
N ILE A 564 -20.55 -4.39 29.54
CA ILE A 564 -21.39 -5.41 28.90
C ILE A 564 -22.89 -5.04 28.98
N THR A 565 -23.68 -5.49 28.01
CA THR A 565 -25.15 -5.38 28.04
C THR A 565 -25.83 -6.71 27.74
N PRO A 566 -27.06 -6.97 28.25
CA PRO A 566 -27.81 -8.17 27.91
C PRO A 566 -28.07 -8.25 26.39
N ILE A 567 -27.80 -9.41 25.79
CA ILE A 567 -28.07 -9.67 24.37
C ILE A 567 -29.49 -10.19 24.12
N VAL A 568 -30.10 -10.83 25.13
CA VAL A 568 -31.47 -11.33 25.07
C VAL A 568 -32.16 -10.99 26.38
N LYS A 569 -33.40 -10.50 26.26
CA LYS A 569 -34.32 -10.45 27.41
C LYS A 569 -35.54 -11.30 27.12
N ALA A 570 -35.92 -12.11 28.11
CA ALA A 570 -37.20 -12.80 28.12
C ALA A 570 -38.09 -12.09 29.14
N THR A 571 -39.29 -11.64 28.74
CA THR A 571 -40.29 -11.11 29.68
C THR A 571 -41.58 -11.92 29.67
N ARG A 572 -42.15 -12.10 30.86
CA ARG A 572 -43.43 -12.79 31.07
C ARG A 572 -44.27 -12.03 32.08
N LYS A 573 -45.60 -12.11 31.96
CA LYS A 573 -46.52 -11.53 32.95
C LYS A 573 -47.10 -12.65 33.82
N VAL A 574 -46.82 -12.58 35.11
CA VAL A 574 -47.31 -13.52 36.14
C VAL A 574 -48.03 -12.70 37.21
N ASN A 575 -49.29 -13.02 37.49
CA ASN A 575 -50.10 -12.32 38.51
C ASN A 575 -50.10 -10.78 38.39
N LYS A 576 -50.11 -10.26 37.15
CA LYS A 576 -49.97 -8.83 36.78
C LYS A 576 -48.62 -8.17 37.09
N GLN A 577 -47.65 -8.88 37.65
CA GLN A 577 -46.25 -8.46 37.72
C GLN A 577 -45.52 -8.88 36.44
N GLU A 578 -44.44 -8.16 36.09
CA GLU A 578 -43.61 -8.45 34.91
C GLU A 578 -42.26 -9.03 35.36
N GLU A 579 -42.00 -10.25 34.92
CA GLU A 579 -40.81 -11.05 35.19
C GLU A 579 -39.82 -10.81 34.04
N GLU A 580 -38.70 -10.12 34.27
CA GLU A 580 -37.65 -9.84 33.28
C GLU A 580 -36.40 -10.69 33.59
N LEU A 581 -36.06 -11.61 32.68
CA LEU A 581 -34.78 -12.33 32.67
C LEU A 581 -33.87 -11.76 31.57
N CYS A 582 -32.59 -11.61 31.88
CA CYS A 582 -31.56 -11.02 31.02
C CYS A 582 -30.39 -11.98 30.86
N PHE A 583 -30.05 -12.34 29.62
CA PHE A 583 -28.94 -13.22 29.25
C PHE A 583 -27.84 -12.42 28.57
N TYR A 584 -26.58 -12.76 28.85
CA TYR A 584 -25.40 -12.04 28.35
C TYR A 584 -24.63 -12.82 27.28
N THR A 585 -24.84 -14.14 27.17
CA THR A 585 -24.37 -14.96 26.04
C THR A 585 -25.49 -15.81 25.42
N MET A 586 -25.34 -16.22 24.15
CA MET A 586 -26.34 -17.04 23.47
C MET A 586 -26.47 -18.46 24.04
N PRO A 587 -25.38 -19.15 24.44
CA PRO A 587 -25.48 -20.44 25.12
C PRO A 587 -26.30 -20.42 26.41
N GLU A 588 -26.18 -19.37 27.25
CA GLU A 588 -27.04 -19.19 28.44
C GLU A 588 -28.53 -19.20 28.06
N TYR A 589 -28.90 -18.41 27.05
CA TYR A 589 -30.27 -18.29 26.57
C TYR A 589 -30.78 -19.58 25.94
N GLN A 590 -29.95 -20.29 25.16
CA GLN A 590 -30.31 -21.56 24.53
C GLN A 590 -30.55 -22.66 25.59
N ALA A 591 -29.62 -22.86 26.52
CA ALA A 591 -29.78 -23.83 27.60
C ALA A 591 -31.01 -23.52 28.48
N TRP A 592 -31.27 -22.25 28.78
CA TRP A 592 -32.49 -21.83 29.47
C TRP A 592 -33.77 -22.13 28.67
N LYS A 593 -33.78 -21.82 27.37
CA LYS A 593 -34.91 -22.08 26.46
C LYS A 593 -35.21 -23.57 26.34
N GLU A 594 -34.18 -24.40 26.26
CA GLU A 594 -34.28 -25.86 26.25
C GLU A 594 -34.86 -26.39 27.57
N SER A 595 -34.38 -25.88 28.72
CA SER A 595 -34.88 -26.27 30.05
C SER A 595 -36.37 -26.01 30.27
N LEU A 596 -36.97 -25.10 29.51
CA LEU A 596 -38.41 -24.78 29.58
C LEU A 596 -39.30 -25.72 28.76
N GLY A 597 -38.77 -26.40 27.74
CA GLY A 597 -39.55 -27.16 26.78
C GLY A 597 -40.78 -26.39 26.26
N ASN A 598 -41.96 -26.99 26.35
CA ASN A 598 -43.22 -26.39 25.90
C ASN A 598 -43.60 -25.07 26.61
N ASN A 599 -43.06 -24.78 27.80
CA ASN A 599 -43.34 -23.52 28.51
C ASN A 599 -42.67 -22.29 27.89
N ALA A 600 -41.73 -22.47 26.95
CA ALA A 600 -41.05 -21.37 26.25
C ALA A 600 -42.04 -20.41 25.54
N LYS A 601 -43.18 -20.92 25.03
CA LYS A 601 -44.24 -20.11 24.41
C LYS A 601 -44.89 -19.07 25.34
N SER A 602 -44.70 -19.18 26.67
CA SER A 602 -45.21 -18.21 27.64
C SER A 602 -44.35 -16.95 27.81
N TRP A 603 -43.17 -16.90 27.18
CA TRP A 603 -42.21 -15.80 27.29
C TRP A 603 -42.13 -14.98 26.00
N LYS A 604 -42.20 -13.65 26.13
CA LYS A 604 -41.87 -12.73 25.05
C LYS A 604 -40.35 -12.53 25.01
N ILE A 605 -39.72 -12.98 23.94
CA ILE A 605 -38.28 -12.80 23.73
C ILE A 605 -38.02 -11.49 22.96
N LYS A 606 -37.01 -10.73 23.38
CA LYS A 606 -36.46 -9.58 22.64
C LYS A 606 -34.94 -9.71 22.58
N TYR A 607 -34.41 -9.81 21.37
CA TYR A 607 -32.97 -9.75 21.08
C TYR A 607 -32.51 -8.30 21.02
N TYR A 608 -31.33 -8.00 21.57
CA TYR A 608 -30.71 -6.68 21.63
C TYR A 608 -29.48 -6.68 20.73
N LYS A 609 -29.71 -6.39 19.44
CA LYS A 609 -28.70 -6.51 18.37
C LYS A 609 -27.53 -5.52 18.48
N GLY A 610 -27.71 -4.43 19.23
CA GLY A 610 -26.67 -3.44 19.52
C GLY A 610 -27.10 -2.46 20.61
N LEU A 611 -26.17 -1.63 21.11
CA LEU A 611 -26.42 -0.67 22.19
C LEU A 611 -27.49 0.36 21.80
N GLY A 612 -27.58 0.70 20.52
CA GLY A 612 -28.65 1.56 19.96
C GLY A 612 -30.07 0.97 20.06
N THR A 613 -30.21 -0.33 20.34
CA THR A 613 -31.52 -0.99 20.59
C THR A 613 -32.03 -0.77 22.03
N SER A 614 -31.15 -0.32 22.94
CA SER A 614 -31.53 0.01 24.32
C SER A 614 -32.05 1.43 24.42
N THR A 615 -33.19 1.60 25.09
CA THR A 615 -33.81 2.92 25.29
C THR A 615 -33.02 3.77 26.31
N GLY A 616 -33.19 5.09 26.26
CA GLY A 616 -32.58 6.01 27.24
C GLY A 616 -32.82 5.62 28.71
N PRO A 617 -34.04 5.23 29.13
CA PRO A 617 -34.30 4.69 30.46
C PRO A 617 -33.55 3.39 30.78
N GLU A 618 -33.38 2.47 29.82
CA GLU A 618 -32.57 1.27 30.01
C GLU A 618 -31.09 1.59 30.18
N GLY A 619 -30.55 2.54 29.40
CA GLY A 619 -29.20 3.07 29.61
C GLY A 619 -29.02 3.63 31.03
N LYS A 620 -30.01 4.37 31.54
CA LYS A 620 -30.01 4.84 32.94
C LYS A 620 -30.11 3.70 33.96
N LYS A 621 -30.79 2.59 33.66
CA LYS A 621 -30.81 1.37 34.49
C LYS A 621 -29.42 0.72 34.52
N TYR A 622 -28.79 0.48 33.37
CA TYR A 622 -27.45 -0.14 33.30
C TYR A 622 -26.38 0.71 33.99
N PHE A 623 -26.42 2.03 33.84
CA PHE A 623 -25.48 2.96 34.51
C PHE A 623 -25.80 3.22 35.99
N LYS A 624 -27.01 2.92 36.47
CA LYS A 624 -27.31 2.86 37.91
C LYS A 624 -26.73 1.59 38.52
N ASP A 625 -26.91 0.47 37.82
CA ASP A 625 -26.45 -0.86 38.23
C ASP A 625 -25.06 -1.16 37.61
N ILE A 626 -24.17 -0.16 37.57
CA ILE A 626 -22.92 -0.20 36.79
C ILE A 626 -21.97 -1.31 37.25
N ASP A 627 -21.92 -1.62 38.56
CA ASP A 627 -21.09 -2.69 39.14
C ASP A 627 -21.46 -4.12 38.70
N LYS A 628 -22.57 -4.29 37.97
CA LYS A 628 -22.95 -5.54 37.29
C LYS A 628 -22.47 -5.57 35.83
N HIS A 629 -22.51 -4.42 35.16
CA HIS A 629 -22.21 -4.26 33.73
C HIS A 629 -20.73 -3.95 33.47
N MET A 630 -20.01 -3.45 34.48
CA MET A 630 -18.58 -3.18 34.43
C MET A 630 -17.77 -4.44 34.75
N LYS A 631 -16.82 -4.78 33.86
CA LYS A 631 -15.87 -5.88 34.01
C LYS A 631 -14.44 -5.35 33.92
N GLU A 632 -13.53 -5.83 34.76
CA GLU A 632 -12.14 -5.36 34.77
C GLU A 632 -11.20 -6.36 34.12
N PHE A 633 -10.32 -5.90 33.22
CA PHE A 633 -9.29 -6.76 32.67
C PHE A 633 -8.11 -6.94 33.63
N VAL A 634 -7.64 -8.17 33.76
CA VAL A 634 -6.52 -8.56 34.63
C VAL A 634 -5.39 -9.17 33.80
N TRP A 635 -4.16 -8.79 34.18
CA TRP A 635 -2.92 -9.38 33.66
C TRP A 635 -2.36 -10.37 34.69
N GLU A 636 -2.30 -11.66 34.36
CA GLU A 636 -1.70 -12.68 35.20
C GLU A 636 -0.19 -12.82 34.96
N GLY A 637 0.23 -12.73 33.69
CA GLY A 637 1.62 -13.01 33.30
C GLY A 637 1.83 -12.92 31.79
N ASP A 638 3.05 -13.13 31.33
CA ASP A 638 3.41 -12.81 29.94
C ASP A 638 2.73 -13.71 28.88
N ARG A 639 2.06 -14.79 29.31
CA ARG A 639 1.10 -15.57 28.51
C ARG A 639 -0.02 -14.71 27.90
N ASP A 640 -0.49 -13.71 28.63
CA ASP A 640 -1.50 -12.74 28.16
C ASP A 640 -0.96 -11.93 26.97
N GLY A 641 0.31 -11.52 27.07
CA GLY A 641 1.01 -10.84 25.98
C GLY A 641 1.14 -11.72 24.74
N ASP A 642 1.56 -12.98 24.92
CA ASP A 642 1.69 -13.94 23.82
C ASP A 642 0.35 -14.24 23.13
N ALA A 643 -0.76 -14.30 23.88
CA ALA A 643 -2.11 -14.46 23.33
C ALA A 643 -2.56 -13.24 22.49
N ILE A 644 -2.32 -12.02 22.98
CA ILE A 644 -2.57 -10.79 22.19
C ILE A 644 -1.69 -10.77 20.93
N GLU A 645 -0.44 -11.21 21.02
CA GLU A 645 0.43 -11.32 19.85
C GLU A 645 -0.05 -12.37 18.83
N LEU A 646 -0.52 -13.53 19.28
CA LEU A 646 -1.09 -14.59 18.44
C LEU A 646 -2.24 -14.05 17.58
N ALA A 647 -3.16 -13.33 18.22
CA ALA A 647 -4.32 -12.73 17.56
C ALA A 647 -3.98 -11.59 16.58
N PHE A 648 -2.95 -10.77 16.86
CA PHE A 648 -2.72 -9.53 16.08
C PHE A 648 -1.40 -9.44 15.29
N SER A 649 -0.40 -10.28 15.55
CA SER A 649 0.88 -10.28 14.82
C SER A 649 0.78 -10.97 13.46
N LYS A 650 1.20 -10.30 12.38
CA LYS A 650 1.30 -10.92 11.03
C LYS A 650 2.42 -11.98 10.93
N LYS A 651 3.23 -12.15 11.98
CA LYS A 651 4.30 -13.16 12.05
C LYS A 651 3.83 -14.50 12.64
N LYS A 652 2.72 -14.49 13.40
CA LYS A 652 2.14 -15.68 14.07
C LYS A 652 0.97 -16.31 13.27
N ILE A 653 0.98 -16.22 11.93
CA ILE A 653 -0.14 -16.69 11.07
C ILE A 653 -0.43 -18.19 11.22
N GLU A 654 0.56 -19.07 11.03
CA GLU A 654 0.33 -20.53 11.15
C GLU A 654 -0.05 -20.95 12.58
N ALA A 655 0.48 -20.26 13.59
CA ALA A 655 0.05 -20.45 14.98
C ALA A 655 -1.43 -20.08 15.16
N ARG A 656 -1.88 -18.97 14.55
CA ARG A 656 -3.30 -18.57 14.58
C ARG A 656 -4.21 -19.54 13.83
N LYS A 657 -3.75 -20.13 12.72
CA LYS A 657 -4.50 -21.19 12.04
C LYS A 657 -4.67 -22.42 12.93
N ASN A 658 -3.61 -22.82 13.64
CA ASN A 658 -3.68 -23.97 14.56
C ASN A 658 -4.58 -23.69 15.77
N TRP A 659 -4.52 -22.47 16.31
CA TRP A 659 -5.45 -21.98 17.34
C TRP A 659 -6.92 -22.05 16.90
N LEU A 660 -7.24 -21.63 15.67
CA LEU A 660 -8.61 -21.69 15.13
C LEU A 660 -9.06 -23.12 14.77
N ARG A 661 -8.12 -24.03 14.46
CA ARG A 661 -8.39 -25.48 14.35
C ARG A 661 -8.66 -26.16 15.69
N GLN A 662 -8.34 -25.51 16.80
CA GLN A 662 -8.56 -25.98 18.17
C GLN A 662 -9.80 -25.35 18.82
N PHE A 663 -10.63 -24.64 18.06
CA PHE A 663 -11.90 -24.10 18.54
C PHE A 663 -12.93 -25.21 18.73
N GLU A 664 -13.41 -25.40 19.96
CA GLU A 664 -14.50 -26.31 20.29
C GLU A 664 -15.84 -25.54 20.33
N PRO A 665 -16.85 -25.91 19.51
CA PRO A 665 -18.17 -25.29 19.54
C PRO A 665 -18.79 -25.31 20.95
N GLY A 666 -19.38 -24.19 21.36
CA GLY A 666 -19.87 -23.98 22.73
C GLY A 666 -18.88 -23.26 23.65
N THR A 667 -17.61 -23.11 23.24
CA THR A 667 -16.64 -22.23 23.95
C THR A 667 -17.18 -20.79 23.99
N HIS A 668 -17.33 -20.24 25.20
CA HIS A 668 -17.72 -18.85 25.44
C HIS A 668 -17.05 -18.32 26.72
N LEU A 669 -17.07 -17.00 26.89
CA LEU A 669 -16.62 -16.33 28.12
C LEU A 669 -17.79 -16.24 29.11
N ASP A 670 -17.59 -16.63 30.36
CA ASP A 670 -18.61 -16.44 31.41
C ASP A 670 -18.70 -14.94 31.78
N HIS A 671 -19.88 -14.36 31.62
CA HIS A 671 -20.15 -12.95 31.88
C HIS A 671 -20.66 -12.68 33.31
N ASN A 672 -20.71 -13.69 34.19
CA ASN A 672 -21.06 -13.51 35.60
C ASN A 672 -19.87 -12.96 36.42
N ASP A 673 -18.67 -13.48 36.19
CA ASP A 673 -17.43 -13.05 36.86
C ASP A 673 -17.14 -11.56 36.67
N LYS A 674 -16.49 -10.92 37.65
CA LYS A 674 -16.15 -9.49 37.59
C LYS A 674 -14.82 -9.18 36.90
N LEU A 675 -13.97 -10.18 36.75
CA LEU A 675 -12.61 -10.06 36.25
C LEU A 675 -12.47 -10.87 34.96
N ILE A 676 -11.82 -10.31 33.94
CA ILE A 676 -11.57 -10.97 32.66
C ILE A 676 -10.05 -11.03 32.44
N ASN A 677 -9.49 -12.25 32.33
CA ASN A 677 -8.10 -12.41 31.92
C ASN A 677 -7.96 -12.12 30.42
N TYR A 678 -6.89 -11.41 30.01
CA TYR A 678 -6.67 -11.10 28.59
C TYR A 678 -6.58 -12.37 27.73
N SER A 679 -5.88 -13.40 28.21
CA SER A 679 -5.79 -14.70 27.53
C SER A 679 -7.14 -15.43 27.42
N ASP A 680 -8.03 -15.32 28.41
CA ASP A 680 -9.40 -15.84 28.31
C ASP A 680 -10.23 -15.06 27.29
N PHE A 681 -10.19 -13.73 27.29
CA PHE A 681 -10.85 -12.90 26.29
C PHE A 681 -10.41 -13.26 24.86
N ILE A 682 -9.10 -13.44 24.62
CA ILE A 682 -8.60 -13.91 23.32
C ILE A 682 -9.21 -15.27 22.98
N ASN A 683 -9.07 -16.25 23.85
CA ASN A 683 -9.40 -17.66 23.57
C ASN A 683 -10.90 -18.01 23.64
N LYS A 684 -11.75 -17.18 24.24
CA LYS A 684 -13.18 -17.45 24.48
C LYS A 684 -14.14 -16.44 23.85
N GLU A 685 -13.66 -15.25 23.46
CA GLU A 685 -14.49 -14.23 22.80
C GLU A 685 -13.93 -13.83 21.43
N LEU A 686 -12.66 -13.40 21.34
CA LEU A 686 -12.07 -12.99 20.06
C LEU A 686 -11.92 -14.16 19.06
N ILE A 687 -11.87 -15.40 19.55
CA ILE A 687 -11.94 -16.60 18.71
C ILE A 687 -13.28 -16.70 17.96
N LEU A 688 -14.39 -16.28 18.59
CA LEU A 688 -15.73 -16.31 17.99
C LEU A 688 -15.83 -15.31 16.83
N PHE A 689 -15.29 -14.10 17.02
CA PHE A 689 -15.11 -13.16 15.92
C PHE A 689 -14.26 -13.77 14.79
N SER A 690 -13.14 -14.40 15.14
CA SER A 690 -12.22 -14.95 14.15
C SER A 690 -12.85 -16.06 13.30
N MET A 691 -13.71 -16.89 13.89
CA MET A 691 -14.50 -17.91 13.20
C MET A 691 -15.62 -17.31 12.34
N ALA A 692 -16.38 -16.34 12.87
CA ALA A 692 -17.43 -15.64 12.11
C ALA A 692 -16.86 -14.83 10.92
N ASP A 693 -15.70 -14.21 11.10
CA ASP A 693 -14.95 -13.49 10.06
C ASP A 693 -14.50 -14.44 8.94
N LEU A 694 -14.08 -15.67 9.27
CA LEU A 694 -13.79 -16.70 8.27
C LEU A 694 -15.06 -17.15 7.53
N GLN A 695 -16.14 -17.48 8.26
CA GLN A 695 -17.44 -17.88 7.68
C GLN A 695 -18.04 -16.82 6.75
N ARG A 696 -17.89 -15.53 7.07
CA ARG A 696 -18.35 -14.41 6.25
C ARG A 696 -17.44 -14.13 5.05
N SER A 697 -16.15 -14.49 5.14
CA SER A 697 -15.12 -14.12 4.15
C SER A 697 -14.78 -15.22 3.14
N ILE A 698 -14.82 -16.49 3.53
CA ILE A 698 -14.48 -17.65 2.71
C ILE A 698 -15.79 -18.39 2.32
N PRO A 699 -16.00 -18.76 1.04
CA PRO A 699 -17.23 -19.44 0.62
C PRO A 699 -17.24 -20.94 0.99
N SER A 700 -18.42 -21.56 0.86
CA SER A 700 -18.53 -23.02 0.83
C SER A 700 -18.02 -23.58 -0.50
N MET A 701 -17.47 -24.79 -0.48
CA MET A 701 -17.18 -25.58 -1.67
C MET A 701 -18.47 -25.95 -2.43
N VAL A 702 -19.56 -26.20 -1.70
CA VAL A 702 -20.81 -26.76 -2.26
C VAL A 702 -21.54 -25.75 -3.15
N ASP A 703 -21.83 -24.55 -2.64
CA ASP A 703 -22.54 -23.51 -3.40
C ASP A 703 -21.65 -22.37 -3.94
N GLY A 704 -20.38 -22.29 -3.51
CA GLY A 704 -19.51 -21.15 -3.83
C GLY A 704 -19.93 -19.82 -3.21
N LEU A 705 -20.97 -19.82 -2.37
CA LEU A 705 -21.55 -18.63 -1.78
C LEU A 705 -21.02 -18.41 -0.35
N LYS A 706 -21.03 -17.13 0.04
CA LYS A 706 -20.85 -16.67 1.42
C LYS A 706 -22.24 -16.40 2.04
N PRO A 707 -22.39 -16.40 3.38
CA PRO A 707 -23.69 -16.27 4.04
C PRO A 707 -24.55 -15.09 3.54
N GLY A 708 -23.95 -13.91 3.32
CA GLY A 708 -24.68 -12.75 2.77
C GLY A 708 -25.27 -12.99 1.37
N GLN A 709 -24.59 -13.76 0.51
CA GLN A 709 -25.09 -14.15 -0.81
C GLN A 709 -26.20 -15.20 -0.71
N ARG A 710 -26.09 -16.15 0.24
CA ARG A 710 -27.16 -17.13 0.53
C ARG A 710 -28.41 -16.45 1.07
N LYS A 711 -28.29 -15.51 2.01
CA LYS A 711 -29.40 -14.70 2.54
C LYS A 711 -30.14 -13.93 1.42
N ILE A 712 -29.38 -13.35 0.48
CA ILE A 712 -29.95 -12.72 -0.73
C ILE A 712 -30.69 -13.75 -1.60
N LEU A 713 -30.07 -14.90 -1.90
CA LEU A 713 -30.66 -15.92 -2.77
C LEU A 713 -31.91 -16.57 -2.14
N PHE A 714 -31.88 -16.84 -0.84
CA PHE A 714 -33.00 -17.32 -0.03
C PHE A 714 -34.20 -16.37 -0.13
N CYS A 715 -34.00 -15.08 0.15
CA CYS A 715 -35.07 -14.10 0.03
C CYS A 715 -35.52 -13.85 -1.42
N ALA A 716 -34.66 -14.06 -2.42
CA ALA A 716 -35.06 -14.05 -3.83
C ALA A 716 -35.98 -15.24 -4.18
N PHE A 717 -35.65 -16.44 -3.69
CA PHE A 717 -36.46 -17.64 -3.88
C PHE A 717 -37.78 -17.56 -3.12
N LYS A 718 -37.74 -17.29 -1.81
CA LYS A 718 -38.90 -17.20 -0.90
C LYS A 718 -40.04 -16.33 -1.44
N ARG A 719 -39.71 -15.20 -2.08
CA ARG A 719 -40.67 -14.25 -2.66
C ARG A 719 -40.97 -14.46 -4.15
N ASN A 720 -40.45 -15.53 -4.76
CA ASN A 720 -40.47 -15.79 -6.20
C ASN A 720 -40.09 -14.55 -7.05
N PHE A 721 -38.85 -14.08 -6.90
CA PHE A 721 -38.37 -12.78 -7.38
C PHE A 721 -38.15 -12.70 -8.91
N VAL A 722 -39.23 -12.89 -9.68
CA VAL A 722 -39.26 -12.82 -11.15
C VAL A 722 -39.49 -11.40 -11.66
N HIS A 723 -40.33 -10.61 -10.99
CA HIS A 723 -40.56 -9.19 -11.34
C HIS A 723 -39.48 -8.29 -10.76
N GLU A 724 -39.11 -7.22 -11.47
CA GLU A 724 -38.05 -6.31 -11.04
C GLU A 724 -38.43 -5.44 -9.83
N ALA A 725 -37.47 -5.22 -8.93
CA ALA A 725 -37.60 -4.34 -7.79
C ALA A 725 -36.30 -3.56 -7.56
N LYS A 726 -36.37 -2.37 -6.95
CA LYS A 726 -35.17 -1.58 -6.67
C LYS A 726 -34.25 -2.32 -5.70
N VAL A 727 -32.94 -2.24 -5.92
CA VAL A 727 -31.94 -2.90 -5.06
C VAL A 727 -32.10 -2.48 -3.60
N SER A 728 -32.42 -1.21 -3.32
CA SER A 728 -32.68 -0.75 -1.94
C SER A 728 -33.94 -1.36 -1.32
N GLN A 729 -35.00 -1.57 -2.10
CA GLN A 729 -36.23 -2.21 -1.62
C GLN A 729 -36.03 -3.71 -1.38
N PHE A 730 -35.28 -4.38 -2.26
CA PHE A 730 -34.92 -5.78 -2.06
C PHE A 730 -33.96 -5.94 -0.88
N SER A 731 -32.99 -5.04 -0.70
CA SER A 731 -32.08 -5.04 0.45
C SER A 731 -32.81 -4.97 1.79
N GLY A 732 -33.85 -4.15 1.92
CA GLY A 732 -34.70 -4.11 3.12
C GLY A 732 -35.47 -5.42 3.32
N TYR A 733 -36.06 -5.98 2.26
CA TYR A 733 -36.74 -7.28 2.31
C TYR A 733 -35.80 -8.43 2.72
N VAL A 734 -34.57 -8.46 2.22
CA VAL A 734 -33.54 -9.42 2.65
C VAL A 734 -33.19 -9.20 4.12
N SER A 735 -33.02 -7.94 4.53
CA SER A 735 -32.69 -7.56 5.91
C SER A 735 -33.71 -8.11 6.91
N GLU A 736 -34.99 -7.89 6.62
CA GLU A 736 -36.13 -8.33 7.43
C GLU A 736 -36.30 -9.85 7.47
N HIS A 737 -36.38 -10.52 6.31
CA HIS A 737 -36.79 -11.92 6.21
C HIS A 737 -35.66 -12.96 6.27
N SER A 738 -34.39 -12.53 6.37
CA SER A 738 -33.23 -13.39 6.62
C SER A 738 -32.49 -13.03 7.92
N ALA A 739 -33.14 -12.27 8.81
CA ALA A 739 -32.59 -11.78 10.08
C ALA A 739 -31.23 -11.06 9.95
N TYR A 740 -30.93 -10.35 8.84
CA TYR A 740 -29.58 -9.82 8.62
C TYR A 740 -29.16 -8.79 9.67
N HIS A 741 -28.12 -9.10 10.45
CA HIS A 741 -27.69 -8.27 11.58
C HIS A 741 -26.80 -7.07 11.20
N HIS A 742 -26.31 -6.96 9.96
CA HIS A 742 -25.39 -5.89 9.53
C HIS A 742 -26.07 -4.80 8.70
N GLY A 743 -25.38 -3.67 8.48
CA GLY A 743 -25.94 -2.55 7.73
C GLY A 743 -26.30 -2.88 6.27
N GLU A 744 -27.51 -2.51 5.85
CA GLU A 744 -28.08 -2.76 4.50
C GLU A 744 -27.20 -2.31 3.33
N GLN A 745 -26.30 -1.33 3.54
CA GLN A 745 -25.33 -0.94 2.52
C GLN A 745 -24.45 -2.12 2.07
N SER A 746 -24.14 -3.06 2.98
CA SER A 746 -23.42 -4.29 2.66
C SER A 746 -24.26 -5.21 1.75
N LEU A 747 -25.53 -5.44 2.08
CA LEU A 747 -26.46 -6.19 1.22
C LEU A 747 -26.61 -5.54 -0.16
N CYS A 748 -26.83 -4.22 -0.23
CA CYS A 748 -26.89 -3.48 -1.48
C CYS A 748 -25.63 -3.71 -2.35
N SER A 749 -24.44 -3.66 -1.77
CA SER A 749 -23.19 -3.92 -2.48
C SER A 749 -23.05 -5.39 -2.91
N THR A 750 -23.50 -6.35 -2.10
CA THR A 750 -23.49 -7.78 -2.47
C THR A 750 -24.51 -8.09 -3.57
N ILE A 751 -25.72 -7.52 -3.52
CA ILE A 751 -26.75 -7.62 -4.58
C ILE A 751 -26.19 -7.08 -5.91
N VAL A 752 -25.52 -5.91 -5.88
CA VAL A 752 -24.87 -5.35 -7.08
C VAL A 752 -23.78 -6.28 -7.60
N GLY A 753 -22.91 -6.80 -6.75
CA GLY A 753 -21.86 -7.75 -7.15
C GLY A 753 -22.40 -9.06 -7.76
N MET A 754 -23.52 -9.58 -7.25
CA MET A 754 -24.20 -10.77 -7.79
C MET A 754 -24.90 -10.53 -9.13
N ALA A 755 -25.06 -9.27 -9.54
CA ALA A 755 -25.75 -8.86 -10.77
C ALA A 755 -24.81 -8.32 -11.87
N GLN A 756 -23.53 -8.10 -11.57
CA GLN A 756 -22.55 -7.56 -12.53
C GLN A 756 -22.23 -8.55 -13.66
N ASP A 757 -22.17 -8.02 -14.88
CA ASP A 757 -22.13 -8.72 -16.17
C ASP A 757 -20.88 -8.37 -17.02
N PHE A 758 -20.05 -7.42 -16.59
CA PHE A 758 -18.87 -7.00 -17.34
C PHE A 758 -17.69 -7.99 -17.22
N VAL A 759 -16.83 -8.01 -18.24
CA VAL A 759 -15.65 -8.88 -18.34
C VAL A 759 -14.77 -8.79 -17.09
N GLY A 760 -14.61 -9.91 -16.40
CA GLY A 760 -13.87 -10.03 -15.14
C GLY A 760 -14.70 -9.89 -13.86
N SER A 761 -16.04 -9.89 -13.96
CA SER A 761 -16.96 -10.07 -12.84
C SER A 761 -17.46 -11.53 -12.76
N ASN A 762 -18.74 -11.80 -12.99
CA ASN A 762 -19.34 -13.14 -12.97
C ASN A 762 -19.29 -13.78 -14.37
N ASN A 763 -19.18 -15.11 -14.44
CA ASN A 763 -19.44 -15.86 -15.69
C ASN A 763 -20.95 -16.17 -15.85
N ILE A 764 -21.64 -16.39 -14.73
CA ILE A 764 -23.11 -16.45 -14.66
C ILE A 764 -23.58 -15.55 -13.50
N ASN A 765 -24.15 -14.40 -13.83
CA ASN A 765 -24.77 -13.48 -12.87
C ASN A 765 -26.11 -14.05 -12.36
N LEU A 766 -26.21 -14.31 -11.05
CA LEU A 766 -27.40 -14.95 -10.45
C LEU A 766 -28.60 -14.00 -10.36
N LEU A 767 -28.33 -12.69 -10.45
CA LEU A 767 -29.31 -11.61 -10.49
C LEU A 767 -29.11 -10.78 -11.78
N ARG A 768 -30.18 -10.15 -12.27
CA ARG A 768 -30.15 -9.35 -13.50
C ARG A 768 -29.78 -7.88 -13.23
N PRO A 769 -28.86 -7.26 -14.00
CA PRO A 769 -28.56 -5.83 -13.88
C PRO A 769 -29.63 -4.96 -14.56
N GLY A 770 -30.63 -4.51 -13.79
CA GLY A 770 -31.65 -3.53 -14.23
C GLY A 770 -31.15 -2.09 -14.12
N GLY A 771 -30.30 -1.66 -15.06
CA GLY A 771 -29.73 -0.31 -15.12
C GLY A 771 -28.21 -0.31 -14.90
N GLN A 772 -27.67 0.80 -14.40
CA GLN A 772 -26.21 0.99 -14.27
C GLN A 772 -25.64 0.30 -13.02
N PHE A 773 -25.29 -0.99 -13.15
CA PHE A 773 -24.68 -1.83 -12.11
C PHE A 773 -23.15 -1.68 -11.97
N GLY A 774 -22.57 -0.72 -12.69
CA GLY A 774 -21.14 -0.46 -12.73
C GLY A 774 -20.49 -1.15 -13.93
N THR A 775 -19.38 -0.58 -14.41
CA THR A 775 -18.82 -0.90 -15.73
C THR A 775 -17.40 -1.41 -15.65
N ARG A 776 -16.87 -1.86 -16.79
CA ARG A 776 -15.46 -2.26 -16.92
C ARG A 776 -14.48 -1.10 -16.67
N ASN A 777 -14.96 0.15 -16.72
CA ASN A 777 -14.10 1.34 -16.53
C ASN A 777 -13.51 1.46 -15.13
N GLN A 778 -14.25 1.07 -14.09
CA GLN A 778 -13.79 1.16 -12.70
C GLN A 778 -13.89 -0.17 -11.94
N GLY A 779 -14.22 -1.27 -12.63
CA GLY A 779 -14.47 -2.58 -12.01
C GLY A 779 -15.71 -2.55 -11.12
N GLY A 780 -16.82 -2.00 -11.63
CA GLY A 780 -18.10 -1.97 -10.93
C GLY A 780 -18.27 -0.90 -9.85
N LYS A 781 -17.22 -0.13 -9.50
CA LYS A 781 -17.27 0.94 -8.48
C LYS A 781 -18.13 2.14 -8.89
N ASP A 782 -18.38 2.28 -10.18
CA ASP A 782 -19.21 3.28 -10.85
C ASP A 782 -20.70 2.88 -10.92
N ALA A 783 -21.11 1.83 -10.22
CA ALA A 783 -22.51 1.47 -10.03
C ALA A 783 -23.34 2.62 -9.46
N ALA A 784 -24.53 2.81 -10.01
CA ALA A 784 -25.47 3.80 -9.50
C ALA A 784 -26.02 3.38 -8.13
N SER A 785 -26.40 4.37 -7.31
CA SER A 785 -26.95 4.11 -5.97
C SER A 785 -28.19 3.21 -6.03
N ALA A 786 -28.27 2.23 -5.13
CA ALA A 786 -29.30 1.18 -5.02
C ALA A 786 -30.76 1.65 -5.05
N ARG A 787 -31.02 2.95 -4.86
CA ARG A 787 -32.34 3.60 -4.97
C ARG A 787 -32.80 3.90 -6.41
N TYR A 788 -31.90 3.78 -7.39
CA TYR A 788 -32.13 4.05 -8.81
C TYR A 788 -32.10 2.80 -9.70
N ILE A 789 -31.41 1.75 -9.25
CA ILE A 789 -31.20 0.51 -10.01
C ILE A 789 -32.13 -0.61 -9.54
N PHE A 790 -32.54 -1.44 -10.49
CA PHE A 790 -33.52 -2.52 -10.33
C PHE A 790 -32.85 -3.87 -10.56
N THR A 791 -33.42 -4.94 -10.01
CA THR A 791 -32.94 -6.31 -10.23
C THR A 791 -34.10 -7.28 -10.10
N ASN A 792 -33.90 -8.49 -10.63
CA ASN A 792 -34.70 -9.70 -10.39
C ASN A 792 -33.77 -10.93 -10.49
N LEU A 793 -34.27 -12.14 -10.29
CA LEU A 793 -33.54 -13.38 -10.59
C LEU A 793 -33.27 -13.49 -12.09
N THR A 794 -32.06 -13.92 -12.46
CA THR A 794 -31.76 -14.36 -13.83
C THR A 794 -32.42 -15.73 -14.09
N THR A 795 -32.96 -15.96 -15.29
CA THR A 795 -33.70 -17.20 -15.63
C THR A 795 -32.90 -18.47 -15.31
N ILE A 796 -31.62 -18.50 -15.69
CA ILE A 796 -30.68 -19.61 -15.46
C ILE A 796 -30.49 -19.96 -13.97
N THR A 797 -30.75 -19.03 -13.04
CA THR A 797 -30.54 -19.24 -11.60
C THR A 797 -31.39 -20.36 -11.03
N ARG A 798 -32.61 -20.61 -11.56
CA ARG A 798 -33.45 -21.75 -11.12
C ARG A 798 -33.17 -23.07 -11.84
N TYR A 799 -32.40 -23.05 -12.93
CA TYR A 799 -31.81 -24.26 -13.52
C TYR A 799 -30.55 -24.68 -12.75
N LEU A 800 -29.73 -23.71 -12.33
CA LEU A 800 -28.61 -23.94 -11.42
C LEU A 800 -29.07 -24.41 -10.03
N PHE A 801 -30.09 -23.76 -9.44
CA PHE A 801 -30.63 -24.07 -8.12
C PHE A 801 -32.08 -24.55 -8.22
N ARG A 802 -32.23 -25.84 -8.52
CA ARG A 802 -33.51 -26.52 -8.77
C ARG A 802 -34.47 -26.39 -7.60
N LYS A 803 -35.73 -26.01 -7.88
CA LYS A 803 -36.81 -25.98 -6.87
C LYS A 803 -37.01 -27.36 -6.23
N ASP A 804 -36.75 -28.42 -6.99
CA ASP A 804 -36.82 -29.82 -6.57
C ASP A 804 -35.86 -30.17 -5.42
N ASP A 805 -34.77 -29.40 -5.26
CA ASP A 805 -33.83 -29.54 -4.14
C ASP A 805 -34.21 -28.69 -2.92
N ASP A 806 -35.08 -27.68 -3.03
CA ASP A 806 -35.41 -26.74 -1.94
C ASP A 806 -35.93 -27.50 -0.69
N GLY A 807 -36.68 -28.59 -0.86
CA GLY A 807 -37.20 -29.41 0.25
C GLY A 807 -36.18 -30.30 0.98
N LEU A 808 -34.93 -30.35 0.50
CA LEU A 808 -33.87 -31.22 1.02
C LEU A 808 -32.83 -30.47 1.88
N LEU A 809 -32.90 -29.14 1.90
CA LEU A 809 -31.84 -28.29 2.46
C LEU A 809 -31.98 -28.11 3.98
N ASP A 810 -30.84 -28.01 4.66
CA ASP A 810 -30.75 -27.74 6.09
C ASP A 810 -30.91 -26.24 6.37
N TYR A 811 -32.15 -25.81 6.63
CA TYR A 811 -32.50 -24.41 6.89
C TYR A 811 -32.15 -23.98 8.32
N LEU A 812 -31.33 -22.94 8.44
CA LEU A 812 -30.89 -22.39 9.72
C LEU A 812 -32.03 -21.62 10.41
N ASN A 813 -31.91 -21.43 11.74
CA ASN A 813 -32.86 -20.66 12.55
C ASN A 813 -32.15 -19.53 13.32
N GLU A 814 -32.55 -18.28 13.08
CA GLU A 814 -31.95 -17.08 13.65
C GLU A 814 -33.08 -16.13 14.11
N ASP A 815 -32.96 -15.53 15.30
CA ASP A 815 -34.03 -14.83 16.06
C ASP A 815 -35.34 -15.64 16.29
N GLY A 816 -35.40 -16.93 15.91
CA GLY A 816 -36.62 -17.74 15.89
C GLY A 816 -37.28 -17.87 14.51
N GLN A 817 -36.72 -17.21 13.48
CA GLN A 817 -37.18 -17.31 12.09
C GLN A 817 -36.40 -18.39 11.32
N SER A 818 -37.04 -19.05 10.35
CA SER A 818 -36.33 -19.83 9.34
C SER A 818 -35.66 -18.88 8.35
N ILE A 819 -34.34 -18.95 8.28
CA ILE A 819 -33.48 -18.12 7.42
C ILE A 819 -32.91 -18.96 6.26
N GLU A 820 -31.74 -18.62 5.72
CA GLU A 820 -31.11 -19.36 4.63
C GLU A 820 -30.65 -20.79 5.03
N PRO A 821 -30.46 -21.69 4.06
CA PRO A 821 -29.84 -22.98 4.34
C PRO A 821 -28.33 -22.85 4.57
N SER A 822 -27.77 -23.81 5.33
CA SER A 822 -26.34 -23.90 5.63
C SER A 822 -25.46 -23.87 4.37
N TRP A 823 -25.91 -24.53 3.30
CA TRP A 823 -25.50 -24.29 1.92
C TRP A 823 -26.61 -24.71 0.93
N TYR A 824 -26.59 -24.14 -0.27
CA TYR A 824 -27.37 -24.66 -1.40
C TYR A 824 -26.65 -25.82 -2.09
N VAL A 825 -27.37 -26.61 -2.90
CA VAL A 825 -26.76 -27.65 -3.75
C VAL A 825 -27.07 -27.35 -5.24
N PRO A 826 -26.19 -26.63 -5.95
CA PRO A 826 -26.40 -26.35 -7.37
C PRO A 826 -26.22 -27.60 -8.26
N VAL A 827 -26.56 -27.50 -9.55
CA VAL A 827 -26.31 -28.56 -10.56
C VAL A 827 -24.82 -28.71 -10.90
N ILE A 828 -24.03 -27.64 -10.80
CA ILE A 828 -22.57 -27.59 -11.01
C ILE A 828 -21.90 -26.70 -9.93
N PRO A 829 -20.62 -26.91 -9.57
CA PRO A 829 -19.98 -26.16 -8.48
C PRO A 829 -19.76 -24.68 -8.86
N MET A 830 -20.66 -23.83 -8.37
CA MET A 830 -20.66 -22.39 -8.69
C MET A 830 -19.39 -21.64 -8.24
N VAL A 831 -18.61 -22.22 -7.31
CA VAL A 831 -17.30 -21.70 -6.89
C VAL A 831 -16.26 -21.73 -8.01
N LEU A 832 -16.36 -22.70 -8.95
CA LEU A 832 -15.52 -22.75 -10.14
C LEU A 832 -16.09 -21.83 -11.23
N VAL A 833 -17.42 -21.79 -11.39
CA VAL A 833 -18.09 -20.95 -12.40
C VAL A 833 -17.75 -19.45 -12.23
N ASN A 834 -18.02 -18.88 -11.06
CA ASN A 834 -17.84 -17.44 -10.81
C ASN A 834 -16.53 -17.10 -10.08
N GLY A 835 -15.72 -18.11 -9.74
CA GLY A 835 -14.58 -17.94 -8.85
C GLY A 835 -14.98 -17.50 -7.44
N SER A 836 -13.99 -17.19 -6.62
CA SER A 836 -14.20 -16.46 -5.36
C SER A 836 -12.90 -15.85 -4.84
N GLU A 837 -13.01 -14.77 -4.07
CA GLU A 837 -11.88 -14.15 -3.38
C GLU A 837 -12.30 -13.77 -1.96
N GLY A 838 -11.46 -14.09 -0.98
CA GLY A 838 -11.74 -13.84 0.43
C GLY A 838 -10.48 -13.76 1.28
N ILE A 839 -10.49 -12.90 2.28
CA ILE A 839 -9.44 -12.81 3.29
C ILE A 839 -10.15 -12.76 4.65
N GLY A 840 -9.98 -13.81 5.45
CA GLY A 840 -10.47 -13.88 6.82
C GLY A 840 -9.31 -14.09 7.81
N THR A 841 -9.63 -14.27 9.08
CA THR A 841 -8.63 -14.27 10.15
C THR A 841 -7.71 -15.49 10.09
N GLY A 842 -6.55 -15.31 9.46
CA GLY A 842 -5.50 -16.33 9.30
C GLY A 842 -5.46 -17.02 7.93
N TRP A 843 -6.49 -16.85 7.10
CA TRP A 843 -6.59 -17.45 5.77
C TRP A 843 -6.88 -16.43 4.67
N SER A 844 -6.46 -16.75 3.46
CA SER A 844 -6.95 -16.12 2.24
C SER A 844 -7.31 -17.21 1.25
N SER A 845 -8.28 -16.92 0.39
CA SER A 845 -8.71 -17.80 -0.68
C SER A 845 -8.83 -17.03 -1.97
N TYR A 846 -8.36 -17.63 -3.05
CA TYR A 846 -8.53 -17.13 -4.41
C TYR A 846 -8.76 -18.32 -5.35
N ILE A 847 -9.97 -18.38 -5.91
CA ILE A 847 -10.38 -19.30 -6.97
C ILE A 847 -10.68 -18.43 -8.19
N PRO A 848 -9.99 -18.59 -9.33
CA PRO A 848 -10.36 -17.88 -10.56
C PRO A 848 -11.64 -18.47 -11.16
N ASN A 849 -12.29 -17.72 -12.05
CA ASN A 849 -13.44 -18.21 -12.81
C ASN A 849 -12.99 -19.27 -13.83
N TYR A 850 -13.87 -20.24 -14.12
CA TYR A 850 -13.70 -21.30 -15.14
C TYR A 850 -14.93 -21.34 -16.06
N ASN A 851 -14.79 -21.98 -17.23
CA ASN A 851 -15.86 -22.11 -18.21
C ASN A 851 -16.96 -23.06 -17.70
N PRO A 852 -18.24 -22.65 -17.65
CA PRO A 852 -19.35 -23.53 -17.28
C PRO A 852 -19.42 -24.81 -18.13
N ARG A 853 -19.08 -24.73 -19.43
CA ARG A 853 -19.18 -25.88 -20.35
C ARG A 853 -18.09 -26.93 -20.09
N ASP A 854 -16.88 -26.50 -19.73
CA ASP A 854 -15.79 -27.43 -19.34
C ASP A 854 -16.15 -28.17 -18.03
N ILE A 855 -16.79 -27.47 -17.08
CA ILE A 855 -17.29 -28.06 -15.83
C ILE A 855 -18.39 -29.08 -16.14
N VAL A 856 -19.38 -28.74 -16.97
CA VAL A 856 -20.46 -29.67 -17.39
C VAL A 856 -19.88 -30.90 -18.12
N ALA A 857 -18.92 -30.71 -19.01
CA ALA A 857 -18.23 -31.80 -19.71
C ALA A 857 -17.55 -32.75 -18.72
N ASN A 858 -16.80 -32.24 -17.73
CA ASN A 858 -16.16 -33.06 -16.70
C ASN A 858 -17.17 -33.75 -15.78
N VAL A 859 -18.32 -33.14 -15.45
CA VAL A 859 -19.41 -33.83 -14.74
C VAL A 859 -19.94 -35.00 -15.57
N ARG A 860 -20.14 -34.84 -16.89
CA ARG A 860 -20.55 -35.94 -17.78
C ARG A 860 -19.49 -37.05 -17.83
N ARG A 861 -18.20 -36.72 -17.89
CA ARG A 861 -17.10 -37.68 -17.80
C ARG A 861 -17.18 -38.50 -16.51
N LEU A 862 -17.30 -37.86 -15.35
CA LEU A 862 -17.47 -38.53 -14.05
C LEU A 862 -18.76 -39.38 -13.97
N LEU A 863 -19.86 -38.93 -14.59
CA LEU A 863 -21.10 -39.72 -14.69
C LEU A 863 -20.91 -40.98 -15.55
N ASN A 864 -20.09 -40.92 -16.60
CA ASN A 864 -19.73 -42.07 -17.45
C ASN A 864 -18.66 -42.99 -16.83
N GLY A 865 -17.90 -42.51 -15.83
CA GLY A 865 -16.72 -43.21 -15.29
C GLY A 865 -15.43 -42.94 -16.08
N GLU A 866 -15.40 -41.88 -16.88
CA GLU A 866 -14.22 -41.37 -17.59
C GLU A 866 -13.39 -40.45 -16.67
N PRO A 867 -12.06 -40.35 -16.87
CA PRO A 867 -11.23 -39.38 -16.16
C PRO A 867 -11.56 -37.93 -16.58
N MET A 868 -11.42 -36.99 -15.63
CA MET A 868 -11.56 -35.56 -15.91
C MET A 868 -10.43 -35.02 -16.80
N GLU A 869 -10.74 -34.03 -17.63
CA GLU A 869 -9.77 -33.22 -18.37
C GLU A 869 -9.40 -31.95 -17.56
N PRO A 870 -8.11 -31.52 -17.55
CA PRO A 870 -7.69 -30.36 -16.77
C PRO A 870 -8.35 -29.05 -17.20
N MET A 871 -9.06 -28.40 -16.27
CA MET A 871 -9.75 -27.13 -16.49
C MET A 871 -8.79 -25.93 -16.41
N HIS A 872 -9.06 -24.89 -17.18
CA HIS A 872 -8.21 -23.68 -17.25
C HIS A 872 -9.03 -22.41 -16.97
N PRO A 873 -8.45 -21.39 -16.30
CA PRO A 873 -9.17 -20.16 -15.97
C PRO A 873 -9.75 -19.46 -17.20
N TRP A 874 -11.03 -19.10 -17.13
CA TRP A 874 -11.78 -18.51 -18.25
C TRP A 874 -12.81 -17.49 -17.74
N TYR A 875 -12.96 -16.38 -18.47
CA TYR A 875 -13.81 -15.25 -18.09
C TYR A 875 -14.74 -14.86 -19.25
N ARG A 876 -16.05 -14.77 -18.98
CA ARG A 876 -17.08 -14.40 -19.98
C ARG A 876 -16.69 -13.09 -20.69
N GLY A 877 -16.72 -13.14 -22.03
CA GLY A 877 -16.47 -11.97 -22.90
C GLY A 877 -15.02 -11.47 -22.97
N PHE A 878 -14.05 -12.10 -22.30
CA PHE A 878 -12.64 -11.73 -22.40
C PHE A 878 -12.07 -12.14 -23.76
N LYS A 879 -11.41 -11.21 -24.47
CA LYS A 879 -10.97 -11.44 -25.86
C LYS A 879 -9.44 -11.69 -25.99
N GLY A 880 -8.68 -11.58 -24.89
CA GLY A 880 -7.23 -11.80 -24.82
C GLY A 880 -6.82 -13.25 -24.50
N THR A 881 -5.51 -13.53 -24.37
CA THR A 881 -5.02 -14.89 -24.11
C THR A 881 -4.81 -15.18 -22.61
N ILE A 882 -4.99 -16.46 -22.23
CA ILE A 882 -4.72 -16.98 -20.89
C ILE A 882 -3.85 -18.22 -21.06
N GLU A 883 -2.57 -18.11 -20.71
CA GLU A 883 -1.54 -19.11 -21.03
C GLU A 883 -0.90 -19.68 -19.77
N LYS A 884 -0.74 -21.01 -19.73
CA LYS A 884 -0.10 -21.73 -18.61
C LYS A 884 1.41 -21.54 -18.66
N THR A 885 1.96 -20.67 -17.80
CA THR A 885 3.38 -20.26 -17.87
C THR A 885 4.28 -20.89 -16.81
N ALA A 886 3.75 -21.40 -15.71
CA ALA A 886 4.51 -22.24 -14.77
C ALA A 886 3.62 -23.26 -14.06
N SER A 887 4.16 -24.46 -13.85
CA SER A 887 3.59 -25.44 -12.92
C SER A 887 4.52 -25.59 -11.72
N LYS A 888 3.97 -25.63 -10.51
CA LYS A 888 4.69 -25.93 -9.26
C LYS A 888 3.94 -27.05 -8.54
N GLU A 889 4.61 -27.70 -7.59
CA GLU A 889 3.97 -28.71 -6.72
C GLU A 889 2.74 -28.16 -5.99
N SER A 890 2.76 -26.86 -5.66
CA SER A 890 1.64 -26.16 -4.99
C SER A 890 0.66 -25.48 -5.97
N GLY A 891 0.50 -25.98 -7.20
CA GLY A 891 -0.44 -25.45 -8.19
C GLY A 891 0.16 -24.65 -9.36
N VAL A 892 -0.72 -24.15 -10.24
CA VAL A 892 -0.37 -23.58 -11.56
C VAL A 892 -0.32 -22.05 -11.51
N THR A 893 0.51 -21.43 -12.36
CA THR A 893 0.50 -20.00 -12.68
C THR A 893 0.17 -19.81 -14.15
N TYR A 894 -0.79 -18.92 -14.41
CA TYR A 894 -1.23 -18.50 -15.73
C TYR A 894 -0.85 -17.03 -15.95
N THR A 895 -0.39 -16.69 -17.16
CA THR A 895 -0.25 -15.32 -17.63
C THR A 895 -1.50 -14.94 -18.40
N ILE A 896 -2.13 -13.82 -18.02
CA ILE A 896 -3.30 -13.25 -18.69
C ILE A 896 -2.83 -12.01 -19.47
N SER A 897 -3.01 -12.06 -20.78
CA SER A 897 -2.53 -11.08 -21.75
C SER A 897 -3.68 -10.27 -22.35
N GLY A 898 -3.53 -8.94 -22.37
CA GLY A 898 -4.38 -8.07 -23.19
C GLY A 898 -4.05 -8.19 -24.68
N ILE A 899 -4.67 -7.35 -25.50
CA ILE A 899 -4.38 -7.25 -26.94
C ILE A 899 -3.76 -5.88 -27.23
N VAL A 900 -2.61 -5.90 -27.91
CA VAL A 900 -2.04 -4.74 -28.60
C VAL A 900 -1.75 -5.11 -30.05
N GLU A 901 -2.17 -4.24 -30.94
CA GLU A 901 -2.00 -4.28 -32.39
C GLU A 901 -1.12 -3.10 -32.80
N GLU A 902 -0.19 -3.32 -33.73
CA GLU A 902 0.53 -2.24 -34.39
C GLU A 902 -0.25 -1.81 -35.63
N VAL A 903 -0.58 -0.51 -35.73
CA VAL A 903 -1.32 0.05 -36.87
C VAL A 903 -0.36 0.66 -37.88
N ASP A 904 0.66 1.36 -37.39
CA ASP A 904 1.74 1.95 -38.17
C ASP A 904 2.99 2.15 -37.28
N GLU A 905 4.09 2.63 -37.87
CA GLU A 905 5.39 2.83 -37.21
C GLU A 905 5.37 3.85 -36.05
N THR A 906 4.25 4.56 -35.85
CA THR A 906 4.02 5.54 -34.77
C THR A 906 2.82 5.24 -33.88
N THR A 907 1.91 4.33 -34.28
CA THR A 907 0.60 4.10 -33.64
C THR A 907 0.42 2.66 -33.16
N LEU A 908 0.21 2.49 -31.86
CA LEU A 908 -0.29 1.24 -31.26
C LEU A 908 -1.77 1.34 -30.92
N LYS A 909 -2.48 0.24 -31.07
CA LYS A 909 -3.91 0.11 -30.78
C LYS A 909 -4.14 -0.99 -29.75
N ILE A 910 -4.72 -0.63 -28.61
CA ILE A 910 -4.94 -1.53 -27.47
C ILE A 910 -6.44 -1.76 -27.34
N THR A 911 -6.88 -2.99 -27.64
CA THR A 911 -8.29 -3.38 -27.71
C THR A 911 -8.73 -4.28 -26.57
N GLU A 912 -7.79 -4.75 -25.74
CA GLU A 912 -8.11 -5.56 -24.56
C GLU A 912 -7.10 -5.34 -23.44
N LEU A 913 -7.57 -5.23 -22.19
CA LEU A 913 -6.75 -5.13 -20.98
C LEU A 913 -6.79 -6.45 -20.20
N PRO A 914 -5.69 -6.86 -19.53
CA PRO A 914 -5.70 -8.02 -18.65
C PRO A 914 -6.82 -7.96 -17.61
N ILE A 915 -7.36 -9.13 -17.25
CA ILE A 915 -8.40 -9.27 -16.22
C ILE A 915 -8.02 -8.52 -14.94
N ARG A 916 -9.00 -7.81 -14.37
CA ARG A 916 -8.87 -6.91 -13.20
C ARG A 916 -7.97 -5.68 -13.39
N ARG A 917 -7.61 -5.31 -14.63
CA ARG A 917 -7.06 -3.99 -14.97
C ARG A 917 -8.13 -3.13 -15.66
N TRP A 918 -8.60 -2.11 -14.98
CA TRP A 918 -9.76 -1.31 -15.40
C TRP A 918 -9.38 -0.15 -16.33
N THR A 919 -10.31 0.29 -17.17
CA THR A 919 -10.06 1.31 -18.21
C THR A 919 -9.58 2.65 -17.63
N GLN A 920 -10.15 3.10 -16.51
CA GLN A 920 -9.76 4.38 -15.88
C GLN A 920 -8.38 4.28 -15.23
N ASP A 921 -8.12 3.22 -14.44
CA ASP A 921 -6.80 2.92 -13.87
C ASP A 921 -5.71 2.81 -14.97
N TYR A 922 -6.08 2.32 -16.16
CA TYR A 922 -5.17 2.25 -17.32
C TYR A 922 -4.93 3.62 -17.96
N LYS A 923 -5.96 4.44 -18.11
CA LYS A 923 -5.87 5.80 -18.60
C LYS A 923 -4.94 6.65 -17.74
N GLU A 924 -5.12 6.62 -16.42
CA GLU A 924 -4.26 7.35 -15.47
C GLU A 924 -2.80 6.88 -15.56
N PHE A 925 -2.56 5.59 -15.83
CA PHE A 925 -1.22 5.08 -16.12
C PHE A 925 -0.62 5.67 -17.41
N LEU A 926 -1.38 5.81 -18.51
CA LEU A 926 -0.90 6.46 -19.73
C LEU A 926 -0.64 7.96 -19.53
N GLU A 927 -1.52 8.67 -18.82
CA GLU A 927 -1.34 10.08 -18.46
C GLU A 927 -0.09 10.29 -17.56
N SER A 928 0.21 9.34 -16.67
CA SER A 928 1.41 9.35 -15.82
C SER A 928 2.73 9.19 -16.60
N ILE A 929 2.69 8.56 -17.78
CA ILE A 929 3.85 8.46 -18.68
C ILE A 929 4.06 9.79 -19.42
N ILE A 930 2.99 10.34 -20.01
CA ILE A 930 3.03 11.62 -20.75
C ILE A 930 3.54 12.78 -19.87
N THR A 931 3.22 12.74 -18.57
CA THR A 931 3.64 13.78 -17.60
C THR A 931 5.00 13.54 -16.95
N ALA A 932 5.72 12.46 -17.31
CA ALA A 932 7.06 12.19 -16.81
C ALA A 932 8.13 12.99 -17.58
N ASN A 933 9.25 13.30 -16.91
CA ASN A 933 10.42 13.95 -17.52
C ASN A 933 11.10 13.09 -18.62
N ASP A 934 10.72 11.83 -18.74
CA ASP A 934 11.26 10.82 -19.67
C ASP A 934 10.08 10.13 -20.39
N SER A 935 9.20 10.94 -20.99
CA SER A 935 8.03 10.42 -21.70
C SER A 935 8.41 9.87 -23.07
N PHE A 936 8.09 8.59 -23.28
CA PHE A 936 8.15 7.94 -24.59
C PHE A 936 6.84 8.02 -25.38
N ILE A 937 5.74 8.46 -24.76
CA ILE A 937 4.42 8.63 -25.39
C ILE A 937 4.20 10.11 -25.73
N LYS A 938 3.68 10.39 -26.94
CA LYS A 938 3.37 11.73 -27.41
C LYS A 938 1.94 12.15 -27.06
N GLU A 939 0.97 11.30 -27.40
CA GLU A 939 -0.44 11.45 -27.06
C GLU A 939 -1.13 10.07 -27.05
N PHE A 940 -2.33 9.98 -26.48
CA PHE A 940 -3.22 8.85 -26.73
C PHE A 940 -4.66 9.34 -26.94
N LYS A 941 -5.47 8.52 -27.62
CA LYS A 941 -6.90 8.74 -27.82
C LYS A 941 -7.65 7.55 -27.21
N GLN A 942 -8.75 7.84 -26.52
CA GLN A 942 -9.58 6.84 -25.85
C GLN A 942 -10.91 6.69 -26.61
N TYR A 943 -11.19 5.49 -27.07
CA TYR A 943 -12.41 5.11 -27.80
C TYR A 943 -13.16 3.96 -27.09
N SER A 944 -12.81 3.70 -25.83
CA SER A 944 -13.43 2.70 -24.95
C SER A 944 -14.83 3.16 -24.52
N ASP A 945 -15.71 2.21 -24.22
CA ASP A 945 -17.02 2.46 -23.60
C ASP A 945 -17.17 1.71 -22.26
N ASP A 946 -18.40 1.36 -21.86
CA ASP A 946 -18.70 0.66 -20.59
C ASP A 946 -18.32 -0.82 -20.60
N ARG A 947 -18.34 -1.47 -21.77
CA ARG A 947 -18.04 -2.90 -21.94
C ARG A 947 -16.70 -3.17 -22.65
N THR A 948 -16.30 -2.34 -23.61
CA THR A 948 -15.17 -2.60 -24.51
C THR A 948 -13.99 -1.65 -24.32
N VAL A 949 -12.78 -2.19 -24.42
CA VAL A 949 -11.52 -1.44 -24.36
C VAL A 949 -11.14 -0.99 -25.77
N HIS A 950 -10.76 0.27 -25.92
CA HIS A 950 -10.07 0.77 -27.11
C HIS A 950 -9.26 2.04 -26.78
N PHE A 951 -7.94 1.96 -26.98
CA PHE A 951 -7.01 3.09 -26.92
C PHE A 951 -6.11 3.09 -28.16
N GLU A 952 -5.88 4.26 -28.75
CA GLU A 952 -4.82 4.48 -29.74
C GLU A 952 -3.71 5.29 -29.07
N VAL A 953 -2.47 4.79 -29.09
CA VAL A 953 -1.30 5.39 -28.42
C VAL A 953 -0.26 5.77 -29.46
N PHE A 954 0.10 7.06 -29.48
CA PHE A 954 0.96 7.66 -30.50
C PHE A 954 2.34 8.00 -29.91
N MET A 955 3.40 7.64 -30.62
CA MET A 955 4.80 7.89 -30.25
C MET A 955 5.65 8.26 -31.46
N THR A 956 6.95 8.48 -31.28
CA THR A 956 7.91 8.62 -32.39
C THR A 956 8.37 7.25 -32.87
N GLU A 957 8.83 7.14 -34.13
CA GLU A 957 9.42 5.91 -34.69
C GLU A 957 10.54 5.34 -33.80
N GLU A 958 11.42 6.22 -33.28
CA GLU A 958 12.49 5.84 -32.34
C GLU A 958 11.92 5.21 -31.05
N ASN A 959 10.92 5.83 -30.44
CA ASN A 959 10.27 5.31 -29.24
C ASN A 959 9.48 4.02 -29.52
N MET A 960 8.92 3.87 -30.72
CA MET A 960 8.28 2.63 -31.18
C MET A 960 9.31 1.50 -31.29
N MET A 961 10.46 1.74 -31.94
CA MET A 961 11.54 0.74 -32.04
C MET A 961 12.06 0.34 -30.66
N LEU A 962 12.26 1.29 -29.74
CA LEU A 962 12.66 1.01 -28.36
C LEU A 962 11.58 0.22 -27.59
N ALA A 963 10.30 0.56 -27.75
CA ALA A 963 9.19 -0.18 -27.14
C ALA A 963 9.07 -1.61 -27.68
N LYS A 964 9.31 -1.82 -28.99
CA LYS A 964 9.39 -3.16 -29.61
C LYS A 964 10.56 -3.97 -29.03
N GLN A 965 11.74 -3.38 -28.90
CA GLN A 965 12.92 -4.05 -28.32
C GLN A 965 12.72 -4.44 -26.85
N GLU A 966 11.99 -3.65 -26.05
CA GLU A 966 11.65 -4.01 -24.67
C GLU A 966 10.46 -4.99 -24.56
N GLY A 967 9.68 -5.13 -25.64
CA GLY A 967 8.46 -5.91 -25.75
C GLY A 967 7.21 -5.11 -25.36
N LEU A 968 6.33 -4.84 -26.34
CA LEU A 968 5.14 -3.98 -26.17
C LEU A 968 4.27 -4.39 -24.97
N MET A 969 3.97 -5.68 -24.85
CA MET A 969 3.17 -6.26 -23.76
C MET A 969 3.74 -5.92 -22.38
N LYS A 970 5.05 -5.97 -22.22
CA LYS A 970 5.76 -5.62 -20.98
C LYS A 970 5.80 -4.10 -20.77
N LYS A 971 6.14 -3.33 -21.81
CA LYS A 971 6.25 -1.86 -21.77
C LYS A 971 4.95 -1.18 -21.32
N PHE A 972 3.82 -1.64 -21.87
CA PHE A 972 2.48 -1.14 -21.55
C PHE A 972 1.80 -1.90 -20.39
N LYS A 973 2.50 -2.89 -19.79
CA LYS A 973 2.02 -3.75 -18.69
C LYS A 973 0.73 -4.51 -19.03
N LEU A 974 0.56 -4.90 -20.29
CA LEU A 974 -0.60 -5.64 -20.80
C LEU A 974 -0.54 -7.14 -20.48
N THR A 975 0.13 -7.50 -19.39
CA THR A 975 0.21 -8.85 -18.83
C THR A 975 -0.01 -8.79 -17.33
N THR A 976 -0.87 -9.65 -16.78
CA THR A 976 -0.94 -9.94 -15.35
C THR A 976 -0.77 -11.45 -15.12
N THR A 977 -0.60 -11.87 -13.88
CA THR A 977 -0.47 -13.29 -13.52
C THR A 977 -1.52 -13.70 -12.50
N VAL A 978 -2.11 -14.87 -12.70
CA VAL A 978 -3.05 -15.53 -11.78
C VAL A 978 -2.48 -16.89 -11.38
N SER A 979 -2.71 -17.32 -10.15
CA SER A 979 -2.27 -18.65 -9.69
C SER A 979 -3.35 -19.36 -8.90
N THR A 980 -3.46 -20.68 -9.10
CA THR A 980 -4.42 -21.56 -8.42
C THR A 980 -3.91 -22.07 -7.07
N SER A 981 -2.75 -21.61 -6.59
CA SER A 981 -2.06 -22.16 -5.42
C SER A 981 -2.70 -21.90 -4.05
N ASN A 982 -3.87 -21.23 -4.01
CA ASN A 982 -4.46 -20.66 -2.79
C ASN A 982 -5.98 -20.87 -2.72
N MET A 983 -6.47 -22.01 -3.18
CA MET A 983 -7.88 -22.37 -3.14
C MET A 983 -8.22 -22.96 -1.77
N HIS A 984 -8.77 -22.14 -0.87
CA HIS A 984 -9.23 -22.54 0.46
C HIS A 984 -10.75 -22.40 0.54
N LEU A 985 -11.46 -23.47 0.86
CA LEU A 985 -12.93 -23.49 0.90
C LEU A 985 -13.38 -24.18 2.19
N PHE A 986 -14.58 -23.83 2.67
CA PHE A 986 -15.26 -24.68 3.64
C PHE A 986 -15.76 -25.94 2.94
N ASP A 987 -15.41 -27.12 3.46
CA ASP A 987 -15.98 -28.39 3.03
C ASP A 987 -17.45 -28.54 3.47
N SER A 988 -18.08 -29.66 3.11
CA SER A 988 -19.46 -29.97 3.48
C SER A 988 -19.71 -30.06 5.00
N ARG A 989 -18.65 -30.11 5.82
CA ARG A 989 -18.68 -30.19 7.29
C ARG A 989 -18.34 -28.84 7.97
N GLY A 990 -18.09 -27.78 7.19
CA GLY A 990 -17.72 -26.47 7.72
C GLY A 990 -16.25 -26.34 8.15
N MET A 991 -15.36 -27.23 7.69
CA MET A 991 -13.92 -27.16 7.93
C MET A 991 -13.18 -26.54 6.74
N ILE A 992 -12.18 -25.69 7.00
CA ILE A 992 -11.39 -25.07 5.90
C ILE A 992 -10.38 -26.07 5.34
N LYS A 993 -10.68 -26.62 4.17
CA LYS A 993 -9.80 -27.46 3.36
C LYS A 993 -9.04 -26.61 2.32
N LYS A 994 -7.81 -27.00 2.02
CA LYS A 994 -7.05 -26.51 0.85
C LYS A 994 -7.19 -27.52 -0.29
N TYR A 995 -7.34 -27.00 -1.49
CA TYR A 995 -7.38 -27.75 -2.75
C TYR A 995 -6.19 -27.28 -3.60
N ASP A 996 -5.47 -28.20 -4.23
CA ASP A 996 -4.32 -27.89 -5.09
C ASP A 996 -4.73 -27.76 -6.58
N THR A 997 -5.83 -28.41 -6.96
CA THR A 997 -6.41 -28.39 -8.31
C THR A 997 -7.92 -28.08 -8.29
N PRO A 998 -8.48 -27.48 -9.36
CA PRO A 998 -9.94 -27.32 -9.49
C PRO A 998 -10.65 -28.66 -9.70
N GLU A 999 -9.94 -29.69 -10.17
CA GLU A 999 -10.45 -31.05 -10.29
C GLU A 999 -10.78 -31.67 -8.91
N GLU A 1000 -9.95 -31.45 -7.87
CA GLU A 1000 -10.26 -31.88 -6.49
C GLU A 1000 -11.55 -31.22 -5.93
N ILE A 1001 -11.85 -29.99 -6.36
CA ILE A 1001 -13.08 -29.28 -5.97
C ILE A 1001 -14.29 -29.92 -6.66
N LEU A 1002 -14.14 -30.27 -7.94
CA LEU A 1002 -15.21 -30.91 -8.72
C LEU A 1002 -15.48 -32.36 -8.27
N ASP A 1003 -14.45 -33.11 -7.88
CA ASP A 1003 -14.54 -34.48 -7.37
C ASP A 1003 -15.30 -34.56 -6.03
N GLU A 1004 -14.93 -33.72 -5.05
CA GLU A 1004 -15.63 -33.68 -3.75
C GLU A 1004 -17.07 -33.17 -3.90
N PHE A 1005 -17.30 -32.18 -4.76
CA PHE A 1005 -18.64 -31.75 -5.14
C PHE A 1005 -19.44 -32.87 -5.81
N TYR A 1006 -18.83 -33.65 -6.70
CA TYR A 1006 -19.52 -34.68 -7.49
C TYR A 1006 -20.13 -35.76 -6.61
N HIS A 1007 -19.35 -36.27 -5.65
CA HIS A 1007 -19.82 -37.30 -4.72
C HIS A 1007 -20.99 -36.81 -3.86
N LEU A 1008 -20.89 -35.59 -3.31
CA LEU A 1008 -21.96 -34.96 -2.53
C LEU A 1008 -23.20 -34.71 -3.40
N ARG A 1009 -23.04 -34.23 -4.63
CA ARG A 1009 -24.16 -33.91 -5.53
C ARG A 1009 -24.91 -35.17 -5.96
N LEU A 1010 -24.22 -36.27 -6.21
CA LEU A 1010 -24.84 -37.56 -6.56
C LEU A 1010 -25.70 -38.11 -5.41
N GLU A 1011 -25.25 -37.98 -4.16
CA GLU A 1011 -26.04 -38.31 -2.96
C GLU A 1011 -27.32 -37.45 -2.88
N PHE A 1012 -27.22 -36.16 -3.22
CA PHE A 1012 -28.40 -35.27 -3.28
C PHE A 1012 -29.37 -35.62 -4.41
N TYR A 1013 -28.94 -36.14 -5.56
CA TYR A 1013 -29.87 -36.66 -6.57
C TYR A 1013 -30.60 -37.94 -6.11
N GLU A 1014 -29.97 -38.79 -5.29
CA GLU A 1014 -30.67 -39.91 -4.67
C GLU A 1014 -31.72 -39.44 -3.65
N LYS A 1015 -31.36 -38.49 -2.78
CA LYS A 1015 -32.29 -37.83 -1.84
C LYS A 1015 -33.45 -37.16 -2.58
N ARG A 1016 -33.18 -36.41 -3.66
CA ARG A 1016 -34.19 -35.74 -4.49
C ARG A 1016 -35.13 -36.76 -5.13
N ARG A 1017 -34.61 -37.78 -5.82
CA ARG A 1017 -35.43 -38.82 -6.45
C ARG A 1017 -36.35 -39.47 -5.42
N LYS A 1018 -35.84 -39.81 -4.23
CA LYS A 1018 -36.67 -40.35 -3.15
C LYS A 1018 -37.73 -39.34 -2.71
N HIS A 1019 -37.37 -38.10 -2.39
CA HIS A 1019 -38.31 -37.08 -1.92
C HIS A 1019 -39.43 -36.77 -2.94
N MET A 1020 -39.09 -36.72 -4.23
CA MET A 1020 -40.04 -36.56 -5.33
C MET A 1020 -40.98 -37.78 -5.44
N LEU A 1021 -40.46 -39.02 -5.33
CA LEU A 1021 -41.30 -40.23 -5.29
C LEU A 1021 -42.22 -40.23 -4.05
N ASP A 1022 -41.66 -40.05 -2.85
CA ASP A 1022 -42.39 -39.97 -1.59
C ASP A 1022 -43.52 -38.91 -1.65
N THR A 1023 -43.31 -37.82 -2.39
CA THR A 1023 -44.29 -36.74 -2.57
C THR A 1023 -45.36 -37.10 -3.61
N LEU A 1024 -44.97 -37.56 -4.81
CA LEU A 1024 -45.92 -37.92 -5.88
C LEU A 1024 -46.78 -39.13 -5.49
N GLU A 1025 -46.22 -40.13 -4.81
CA GLU A 1025 -46.99 -41.27 -4.29
C GLU A 1025 -47.99 -40.84 -3.19
N LEU A 1026 -47.63 -39.83 -2.38
CA LEU A 1026 -48.55 -39.23 -1.40
C LEU A 1026 -49.66 -38.42 -2.07
N GLU A 1027 -49.40 -37.76 -3.20
CA GLU A 1027 -50.41 -37.02 -3.96
C GLU A 1027 -51.33 -37.94 -4.77
N LEU A 1028 -50.78 -38.98 -5.39
CA LEU A 1028 -51.55 -40.05 -6.03
C LEU A 1028 -52.52 -40.69 -5.04
N LEU A 1029 -52.06 -41.05 -3.84
CA LEU A 1029 -52.91 -41.62 -2.79
C LEU A 1029 -53.98 -40.62 -2.29
N LYS A 1030 -53.71 -39.30 -2.30
CA LYS A 1030 -54.76 -38.28 -2.03
C LYS A 1030 -55.78 -38.21 -3.17
N MET A 1031 -55.36 -38.34 -4.43
CA MET A 1031 -56.27 -38.32 -5.58
C MET A 1031 -57.15 -39.58 -5.63
N ASP A 1032 -56.61 -40.78 -5.38
CA ASP A 1032 -57.42 -42.01 -5.26
C ASP A 1032 -58.46 -41.90 -4.13
N ASN A 1033 -58.06 -41.41 -2.95
CA ASN A 1033 -59.00 -41.18 -1.86
C ASN A 1033 -60.09 -40.15 -2.24
N LYS A 1034 -59.77 -39.07 -2.97
CA LYS A 1034 -60.76 -38.10 -3.49
C LYS A 1034 -61.70 -38.74 -4.52
N VAL A 1035 -61.17 -39.44 -5.52
CA VAL A 1035 -61.94 -40.13 -6.56
C VAL A 1035 -62.92 -41.12 -5.92
N ARG A 1036 -62.43 -41.94 -4.97
CA ARG A 1036 -63.27 -42.89 -4.22
C ARG A 1036 -64.33 -42.19 -3.38
N PHE A 1037 -63.98 -41.12 -2.67
CA PHE A 1037 -64.91 -40.34 -1.85
C PHE A 1037 -66.04 -39.72 -2.68
N ILE A 1038 -65.72 -39.05 -3.79
CA ILE A 1038 -66.74 -38.45 -4.66
C ILE A 1038 -67.61 -39.54 -5.29
N LEU A 1039 -67.02 -40.64 -5.76
CA LEU A 1039 -67.78 -41.78 -6.30
C LEU A 1039 -68.76 -42.36 -5.27
N ASP A 1040 -68.34 -42.50 -4.01
CA ASP A 1040 -69.21 -42.98 -2.94
C ASP A 1040 -70.29 -41.96 -2.55
N VAL A 1041 -70.01 -40.66 -2.56
CA VAL A 1041 -71.03 -39.62 -2.34
C VAL A 1041 -72.05 -39.58 -3.49
N VAL A 1042 -71.59 -39.62 -4.74
CA VAL A 1042 -72.46 -39.64 -5.94
C VAL A 1042 -73.33 -40.90 -6.03
N LYS A 1043 -72.83 -42.05 -5.55
CA LYS A 1043 -73.60 -43.30 -5.46
C LYS A 1043 -74.54 -43.36 -4.25
N GLY A 1044 -74.46 -42.40 -3.32
CA GLY A 1044 -75.20 -42.43 -2.05
C GLY A 1044 -74.62 -43.37 -0.99
N ASN A 1045 -73.44 -43.96 -1.23
CA ASN A 1045 -72.72 -44.80 -0.27
C ASN A 1045 -72.21 -44.00 0.94
N ILE A 1046 -71.87 -42.72 0.76
CA ILE A 1046 -71.52 -41.76 1.83
C ILE A 1046 -72.50 -40.58 1.76
N ILE A 1047 -73.20 -40.30 2.85
CA ILE A 1047 -74.14 -39.16 2.94
C ILE A 1047 -73.50 -38.05 3.77
N VAL A 1048 -73.03 -37.00 3.10
CA VAL A 1048 -72.37 -35.83 3.74
C VAL A 1048 -73.35 -34.78 4.29
N ASN A 1049 -74.61 -34.79 3.85
CA ASN A 1049 -75.61 -33.80 4.27
C ASN A 1049 -76.25 -34.18 5.62
N ASN A 1050 -76.56 -33.18 6.46
CA ASN A 1050 -77.23 -33.31 7.75
C ASN A 1050 -76.59 -34.32 8.75
N ARG A 1051 -75.26 -34.49 8.69
CA ARG A 1051 -74.45 -35.33 9.59
C ARG A 1051 -73.50 -34.48 10.42
N LYS A 1052 -73.07 -34.96 11.60
CA LYS A 1052 -71.98 -34.30 12.33
C LYS A 1052 -70.63 -34.70 11.72
N ARG A 1053 -69.67 -33.77 11.71
CA ARG A 1053 -68.31 -34.01 11.18
C ARG A 1053 -67.58 -35.17 11.86
N ALA A 1054 -67.85 -35.40 13.17
CA ALA A 1054 -67.31 -36.54 13.91
C ALA A 1054 -67.89 -37.88 13.44
N ASP A 1055 -69.18 -37.93 13.11
CA ASP A 1055 -69.84 -39.14 12.60
C ASP A 1055 -69.30 -39.52 11.21
N LEU A 1056 -68.95 -38.50 10.39
CA LEU A 1056 -68.32 -38.68 9.07
C LEU A 1056 -66.86 -39.11 9.16
N PHE A 1057 -66.12 -38.60 10.15
CA PHE A 1057 -64.74 -39.03 10.44
C PHE A 1057 -64.67 -40.53 10.74
N LEU A 1058 -65.56 -41.03 11.61
CA LEU A 1058 -65.62 -42.45 11.95
C LEU A 1058 -65.97 -43.31 10.72
N GLU A 1059 -66.95 -42.88 9.91
CA GLU A 1059 -67.32 -43.59 8.67
C GLU A 1059 -66.18 -43.65 7.65
N LEU A 1060 -65.38 -42.58 7.52
CA LEU A 1060 -64.20 -42.57 6.65
C LEU A 1060 -63.08 -43.49 7.17
N GLN A 1061 -62.90 -43.56 8.49
CA GLN A 1061 -61.94 -44.47 9.12
C GLN A 1061 -62.38 -45.95 8.96
N GLU A 1062 -63.66 -46.26 9.17
CA GLU A 1062 -64.24 -47.60 8.97
C GLU A 1062 -64.16 -48.04 7.49
N LYS A 1063 -64.38 -47.13 6.55
CA LYS A 1063 -64.23 -47.37 5.10
C LYS A 1063 -62.78 -47.34 4.63
N GLY A 1064 -61.81 -47.26 5.54
CA GLY A 1064 -60.38 -47.34 5.22
C GLY A 1064 -59.92 -46.26 4.25
N PHE A 1065 -60.40 -45.01 4.41
CA PHE A 1065 -59.78 -43.85 3.77
C PHE A 1065 -58.47 -43.52 4.49
N THR A 1066 -57.47 -43.04 3.77
CA THR A 1066 -56.19 -42.70 4.40
C THR A 1066 -56.33 -41.39 5.18
N PRO A 1067 -56.05 -41.34 6.50
CA PRO A 1067 -55.87 -40.08 7.19
C PRO A 1067 -54.55 -39.46 6.71
N PHE A 1068 -54.59 -38.22 6.25
CA PHE A 1068 -53.39 -37.40 6.08
C PHE A 1068 -53.42 -36.34 7.18
N PRO A 1069 -52.67 -36.53 8.27
CA PRO A 1069 -52.50 -35.48 9.26
C PRO A 1069 -52.11 -34.19 8.55
N LYS A 1070 -52.83 -33.10 8.84
CA LYS A 1070 -52.28 -31.78 8.55
C LYS A 1070 -50.93 -31.73 9.25
N LYS A 1071 -49.86 -31.42 8.52
CA LYS A 1071 -48.54 -31.24 9.12
C LYS A 1071 -48.71 -30.28 10.30
N THR A 1072 -48.45 -30.78 11.51
CA THR A 1072 -48.14 -29.91 12.64
C THR A 1072 -47.04 -28.97 12.19
N LYS A 1073 -47.22 -27.65 12.38
CA LYS A 1073 -46.27 -26.62 11.94
C LYS A 1073 -45.08 -26.56 12.89
N GLY A 1074 -44.39 -27.69 13.01
CA GLY A 1074 -42.99 -27.78 13.41
C GLY A 1074 -42.12 -27.15 12.33
N VAL A 1075 -42.18 -25.81 12.26
CA VAL A 1075 -41.52 -24.94 11.28
C VAL A 1075 -41.64 -25.48 9.85
N GLU A 1076 -42.85 -25.41 9.27
CA GLU A 1076 -42.94 -25.51 7.82
C GLU A 1076 -42.12 -24.37 7.20
N VAL A 1077 -40.97 -24.73 6.63
CA VAL A 1077 -40.17 -23.84 5.79
C VAL A 1077 -41.09 -23.29 4.71
N ALA A 1078 -41.15 -21.98 4.58
CA ALA A 1078 -41.98 -21.30 3.60
C ALA A 1078 -41.45 -21.62 2.19
N VAL A 1079 -41.95 -22.71 1.60
CA VAL A 1079 -41.77 -23.06 0.19
C VAL A 1079 -42.25 -21.86 -0.62
N ALA A 1080 -41.44 -21.43 -1.60
CA ALA A 1080 -41.70 -20.25 -2.41
C ALA A 1080 -43.08 -20.28 -3.09
N GLY A 1081 -44.08 -19.62 -2.50
CA GLY A 1081 -45.45 -19.61 -3.01
C GLY A 1081 -46.49 -18.99 -2.05
N ASP A 1082 -46.62 -19.48 -0.81
CA ASP A 1082 -47.81 -19.26 0.01
C ASP A 1082 -47.79 -18.02 0.93
N ILE A 1083 -48.98 -17.49 1.22
CA ILE A 1083 -49.24 -16.27 1.99
C ILE A 1083 -49.74 -16.61 3.41
N ASP A 1084 -49.35 -15.81 4.40
CA ASP A 1084 -49.65 -16.03 5.82
C ASP A 1084 -51.14 -15.97 6.20
N HIS A 1085 -51.53 -16.86 7.11
CA HIS A 1085 -52.68 -16.68 8.02
C HIS A 1085 -52.34 -17.24 9.41
N GLU A 1086 -52.99 -16.69 10.44
CA GLU A 1086 -52.63 -16.84 11.86
C GLU A 1086 -52.88 -18.25 12.42
N GLY A 1087 -52.14 -18.62 13.47
CA GLY A 1087 -52.05 -20.00 13.98
C GLY A 1087 -52.69 -20.25 15.35
N GLU A 1088 -53.17 -21.48 15.55
CA GLU A 1088 -53.71 -22.01 16.81
C GLU A 1088 -52.85 -23.20 17.35
N PRO A 1089 -53.07 -23.70 18.58
CA PRO A 1089 -52.06 -24.46 19.33
C PRO A 1089 -51.94 -25.96 19.01
N GLU A 1090 -50.82 -26.56 19.45
CA GLU A 1090 -50.51 -27.99 19.26
C GLU A 1090 -50.38 -28.77 20.57
N LEU A 1091 -50.74 -30.05 20.49
CA LEU A 1091 -50.57 -31.11 21.49
C LEU A 1091 -50.10 -32.42 20.81
N SER A 1092 -49.97 -33.50 21.58
CA SER A 1092 -49.20 -34.74 21.32
C SER A 1092 -49.53 -35.57 20.06
N PRO A 1093 -48.63 -36.49 19.63
CA PRO A 1093 -48.62 -37.03 18.25
C PRO A 1093 -49.46 -38.30 17.99
N GLU A 1094 -49.94 -39.00 19.03
CA GLU A 1094 -50.39 -40.41 18.92
C GLU A 1094 -51.92 -40.59 18.88
N ALA A 1095 -52.65 -39.64 18.30
CA ALA A 1095 -54.10 -39.74 18.12
C ALA A 1095 -54.54 -39.18 16.76
N THR A 1096 -55.21 -40.00 15.95
CA THR A 1096 -55.82 -39.60 14.66
C THR A 1096 -56.89 -38.53 14.91
N ARG A 1097 -56.80 -37.39 14.23
CA ARG A 1097 -57.63 -36.21 14.50
C ARG A 1097 -58.69 -36.03 13.42
N ALA A 1098 -59.82 -35.41 13.78
CA ALA A 1098 -60.89 -35.08 12.84
C ALA A 1098 -60.44 -34.15 11.69
N SER A 1099 -59.31 -33.46 11.84
CA SER A 1099 -58.64 -32.65 10.80
C SER A 1099 -58.01 -33.46 9.67
N ASP A 1100 -57.75 -34.75 9.89
CA ASP A 1100 -56.82 -35.53 9.04
C ASP A 1100 -57.53 -36.10 7.79
N TYR A 1101 -58.85 -35.88 7.71
CA TYR A 1101 -59.70 -36.12 6.55
C TYR A 1101 -60.24 -34.82 5.93
N ASP A 1102 -59.73 -33.65 6.34
CA ASP A 1102 -60.18 -32.36 5.80
C ASP A 1102 -59.99 -32.26 4.28
N TYR A 1103 -58.99 -32.94 3.72
CA TYR A 1103 -58.75 -33.00 2.27
C TYR A 1103 -59.91 -33.63 1.45
N LEU A 1104 -60.84 -34.31 2.13
CA LEU A 1104 -62.12 -34.80 1.61
C LEU A 1104 -63.29 -33.95 2.13
N LEU A 1105 -63.29 -33.67 3.44
CA LEU A 1105 -64.42 -33.02 4.14
C LEU A 1105 -64.50 -31.50 3.92
N SER A 1106 -63.48 -30.86 3.34
CA SER A 1106 -63.50 -29.43 2.95
C SER A 1106 -63.77 -29.22 1.45
N MET A 1107 -64.15 -30.27 0.71
CA MET A 1107 -64.48 -30.14 -0.72
C MET A 1107 -65.79 -29.38 -0.93
N ALA A 1108 -65.78 -28.41 -1.85
CA ALA A 1108 -66.97 -27.63 -2.17
C ALA A 1108 -68.04 -28.51 -2.85
N ILE A 1109 -69.31 -28.31 -2.52
CA ILE A 1109 -70.43 -29.17 -2.98
C ILE A 1109 -70.48 -29.28 -4.52
N GLY A 1110 -70.15 -28.20 -5.24
CA GLY A 1110 -70.07 -28.20 -6.71
C GLY A 1110 -68.96 -29.06 -7.32
N THR A 1111 -68.07 -29.65 -6.51
CA THR A 1111 -67.06 -30.62 -6.97
C THR A 1111 -67.52 -32.08 -6.85
N LEU A 1112 -68.72 -32.33 -6.32
CA LEU A 1112 -69.28 -33.67 -6.10
C LEU A 1112 -70.08 -34.15 -7.33
N THR A 1113 -69.47 -34.09 -8.52
CA THR A 1113 -70.12 -34.44 -9.81
C THR A 1113 -69.36 -35.55 -10.55
N LEU A 1114 -70.07 -36.27 -11.44
CA LEU A 1114 -69.46 -37.29 -12.30
C LEU A 1114 -68.40 -36.70 -13.25
N GLU A 1115 -68.62 -35.46 -13.71
CA GLU A 1115 -67.67 -34.71 -14.55
C GLU A 1115 -66.37 -34.46 -13.79
N LYS A 1116 -66.45 -34.05 -12.52
CA LYS A 1116 -65.26 -33.83 -11.68
C LYS A 1116 -64.55 -35.14 -11.30
N VAL A 1117 -65.27 -36.27 -11.24
CA VAL A 1117 -64.64 -37.60 -11.14
C VAL A 1117 -63.85 -37.92 -12.41
N GLN A 1118 -64.39 -37.66 -13.60
CA GLN A 1118 -63.67 -37.91 -14.86
C GLN A 1118 -62.40 -37.04 -14.98
N GLU A 1119 -62.49 -35.77 -14.57
CA GLU A 1119 -61.32 -34.87 -14.49
C GLU A 1119 -60.27 -35.40 -13.49
N LEU A 1120 -60.66 -35.76 -12.27
CA LEU A 1120 -59.75 -36.28 -11.25
C LEU A 1120 -59.18 -37.66 -11.58
N CYS A 1121 -59.90 -38.52 -12.31
CA CYS A 1121 -59.32 -39.74 -12.88
C CYS A 1121 -58.26 -39.38 -13.93
N SER A 1122 -58.52 -38.44 -14.84
CA SER A 1122 -57.52 -38.01 -15.81
C SER A 1122 -56.26 -37.42 -15.15
N ASP A 1123 -56.41 -36.66 -14.07
CA ASP A 1123 -55.27 -36.12 -13.31
C ASP A 1123 -54.54 -37.18 -12.49
N ARG A 1124 -55.26 -38.15 -11.93
CA ARG A 1124 -54.65 -39.33 -11.29
C ARG A 1124 -53.84 -40.15 -12.30
N ASP A 1125 -54.39 -40.44 -13.48
CA ASP A 1125 -53.74 -41.27 -14.49
C ASP A 1125 -52.45 -40.61 -15.03
N LYS A 1126 -52.39 -39.26 -15.03
CA LYS A 1126 -51.15 -38.50 -15.27
C LYS A 1126 -50.15 -38.67 -14.13
N LEU A 1127 -50.58 -38.50 -12.87
CA LEU A 1127 -49.72 -38.66 -11.68
C LEU A 1127 -49.18 -40.10 -11.55
N GLU A 1128 -49.97 -41.11 -11.88
CA GLU A 1128 -49.55 -42.51 -11.91
C GLU A 1128 -48.46 -42.74 -12.96
N HIS A 1129 -48.63 -42.17 -14.16
CA HIS A 1129 -47.59 -42.18 -15.20
C HIS A 1129 -46.32 -41.42 -14.79
N GLU A 1130 -46.44 -40.26 -14.12
CA GLU A 1130 -45.29 -39.50 -13.61
C GLU A 1130 -44.53 -40.26 -12.51
N VAL A 1131 -45.24 -40.98 -11.62
CA VAL A 1131 -44.63 -41.90 -10.64
C VAL A 1131 -43.90 -43.05 -11.34
N GLU A 1132 -44.52 -43.68 -12.34
CA GLU A 1132 -43.86 -44.74 -13.11
C GLU A 1132 -42.60 -44.26 -13.83
N GLU A 1133 -42.65 -43.09 -14.49
CA GLU A 1133 -41.49 -42.50 -15.16
C GLU A 1133 -40.39 -42.15 -14.16
N LEU A 1134 -40.72 -41.53 -13.03
CA LEU A 1134 -39.72 -41.20 -12.02
C LEU A 1134 -39.09 -42.45 -11.37
N ARG A 1135 -39.84 -43.56 -11.22
CA ARG A 1135 -39.31 -44.86 -10.80
C ARG A 1135 -38.30 -45.45 -11.79
N LYS A 1136 -38.43 -45.17 -13.10
CA LYS A 1136 -37.46 -45.57 -14.14
C LYS A 1136 -36.17 -44.74 -14.10
N HIS A 1137 -36.19 -43.55 -13.50
CA HIS A 1137 -35.04 -42.66 -13.44
C HIS A 1137 -33.99 -43.07 -12.38
N THR A 1138 -32.72 -42.86 -12.72
CA THR A 1138 -31.58 -43.02 -11.82
C THR A 1138 -31.06 -41.65 -11.36
N PRO A 1139 -30.30 -41.55 -10.25
CA PRO A 1139 -29.65 -40.30 -9.88
C PRO A 1139 -28.77 -39.73 -10.99
N LYS A 1140 -28.11 -40.60 -11.78
CA LYS A 1140 -27.32 -40.21 -12.95
C LYS A 1140 -28.17 -39.62 -14.08
N SER A 1141 -29.30 -40.25 -14.44
CA SER A 1141 -30.13 -39.76 -15.54
C SER A 1141 -30.90 -38.47 -15.20
N LEU A 1142 -31.26 -38.27 -13.93
CA LEU A 1142 -31.77 -36.97 -13.45
C LEU A 1142 -30.72 -35.87 -13.57
N TRP A 1143 -29.45 -36.15 -13.24
CA TRP A 1143 -28.39 -35.16 -13.37
C TRP A 1143 -28.05 -34.85 -14.84
N LEU A 1144 -27.99 -35.86 -15.71
CA LEU A 1144 -27.79 -35.63 -17.16
C LEU A 1144 -28.86 -34.70 -17.74
N LYS A 1145 -30.13 -34.90 -17.38
CA LYS A 1145 -31.24 -34.02 -17.76
C LYS A 1145 -31.08 -32.59 -17.23
N ASP A 1146 -30.76 -32.42 -15.93
CA ASP A 1146 -30.50 -31.10 -15.35
C ASP A 1146 -29.31 -30.37 -16.04
N LEU A 1147 -28.31 -31.10 -16.53
CA LEU A 1147 -27.17 -30.54 -17.27
C LEU A 1147 -27.52 -30.14 -18.71
N GLU A 1148 -28.36 -30.93 -19.39
CA GLU A 1148 -28.89 -30.60 -20.73
C GLU A 1148 -29.82 -29.37 -20.69
N GLU A 1149 -30.70 -29.28 -19.69
CA GLU A 1149 -31.53 -28.10 -19.46
C GLU A 1149 -30.68 -26.86 -19.14
N LEU A 1150 -29.59 -27.01 -18.37
CA LEU A 1150 -28.67 -25.93 -18.05
C LEU A 1150 -27.85 -25.45 -19.28
N GLU A 1151 -27.33 -26.35 -20.11
CA GLU A 1151 -26.60 -25.97 -21.33
C GLU A 1151 -27.49 -25.26 -22.33
N LYS A 1152 -28.74 -25.70 -22.51
CA LYS A 1152 -29.71 -24.98 -23.36
C LYS A 1152 -29.96 -23.55 -22.87
N GLN A 1153 -29.96 -23.31 -21.56
CA GLN A 1153 -30.07 -21.96 -21.00
C GLN A 1153 -28.78 -21.14 -21.15
N LEU A 1154 -27.61 -21.77 -21.26
CA LEU A 1154 -26.37 -21.09 -21.64
C LEU A 1154 -26.39 -20.71 -23.13
N ASP A 1155 -26.85 -21.60 -24.01
CA ASP A 1155 -27.01 -21.31 -25.45
C ASP A 1155 -27.97 -20.13 -25.70
N GLU A 1156 -29.11 -20.11 -25.01
CA GLU A 1156 -30.08 -19.01 -25.06
C GLU A 1156 -29.49 -17.68 -24.54
N GLN A 1157 -28.59 -17.72 -23.53
CA GLN A 1157 -27.92 -16.52 -23.02
C GLN A 1157 -26.80 -16.02 -23.95
N ASP A 1158 -26.00 -16.94 -24.50
CA ASP A 1158 -24.89 -16.61 -25.42
C ASP A 1158 -25.44 -16.01 -26.74
N GLN A 1159 -26.56 -16.53 -27.25
CA GLN A 1159 -27.27 -15.96 -28.41
C GLN A 1159 -27.77 -14.52 -28.13
N ALA A 1160 -28.36 -14.28 -26.95
CA ALA A 1160 -28.85 -12.96 -26.57
C ALA A 1160 -27.71 -11.92 -26.42
N ASP A 1161 -26.55 -12.33 -25.91
CA ASP A 1161 -25.35 -11.47 -25.84
C ASP A 1161 -24.82 -11.11 -27.25
N LEU A 1162 -24.82 -12.07 -28.19
CA LEU A 1162 -24.39 -11.85 -29.58
C LEU A 1162 -25.30 -10.87 -30.32
N GLU A 1163 -26.63 -11.01 -30.19
CA GLU A 1163 -27.60 -10.08 -30.77
C GLU A 1163 -27.42 -8.65 -30.23
N ALA A 1164 -27.10 -8.52 -28.94
CA ALA A 1164 -26.79 -7.24 -28.31
C ALA A 1164 -25.43 -6.64 -28.76
N GLU A 1165 -24.36 -7.43 -28.93
CA GLU A 1165 -23.10 -6.93 -29.55
C GLU A 1165 -23.33 -6.48 -31.00
N GLU A 1166 -24.15 -7.19 -31.78
CA GLU A 1166 -24.50 -6.83 -33.15
C GLU A 1166 -25.28 -5.51 -33.23
N GLU A 1167 -26.33 -5.31 -32.43
CA GLU A 1167 -27.12 -4.07 -32.47
C GLU A 1167 -26.29 -2.85 -32.07
N ASN A 1168 -25.47 -2.97 -31.01
CA ASN A 1168 -24.54 -1.93 -30.62
C ASN A 1168 -23.52 -1.61 -31.73
N SER A 1169 -23.00 -2.62 -32.42
CA SER A 1169 -22.09 -2.45 -33.57
C SER A 1169 -22.76 -1.74 -34.75
N LYS A 1170 -24.01 -2.10 -35.08
CA LYS A 1170 -24.82 -1.44 -36.12
C LYS A 1170 -25.10 0.02 -35.77
N ASN A 1171 -25.27 0.36 -34.49
CA ASN A 1171 -25.48 1.73 -34.03
C ASN A 1171 -24.19 2.56 -34.03
N ARG A 1172 -23.05 2.00 -33.62
CA ARG A 1172 -21.71 2.62 -33.75
C ARG A 1172 -21.42 3.00 -35.21
N ALA A 1173 -21.68 2.09 -36.16
CA ALA A 1173 -21.45 2.32 -37.58
C ALA A 1173 -22.24 3.51 -38.15
N LYS A 1174 -23.50 3.69 -37.73
CA LYS A 1174 -24.34 4.85 -38.14
C LYS A 1174 -23.79 6.18 -37.63
N GLY A 1175 -23.19 6.21 -36.43
CA GLY A 1175 -22.60 7.42 -35.85
C GLY A 1175 -21.37 7.95 -36.60
N GLY A 1176 -20.53 7.07 -37.12
CA GLY A 1176 -19.25 7.44 -37.77
C GLY A 1176 -19.39 8.24 -39.07
N VAL A 1177 -20.51 8.13 -39.78
CA VAL A 1177 -20.69 8.70 -41.13
C VAL A 1177 -20.92 10.23 -41.11
N ALA A 1178 -21.31 10.81 -39.97
CA ALA A 1178 -21.56 12.25 -39.83
C ALA A 1178 -20.28 13.13 -39.91
N GLY A 1179 -19.08 12.54 -39.93
CA GLY A 1179 -17.80 13.22 -39.71
C GLY A 1179 -17.23 14.09 -40.86
N LYS A 1180 -17.93 14.31 -41.99
CA LYS A 1180 -17.36 15.05 -43.15
C LYS A 1180 -18.29 16.10 -43.79
N LYS A 1181 -18.56 17.20 -43.07
CA LYS A 1181 -18.74 18.56 -43.68
C LYS A 1181 -18.71 19.67 -42.62
N ALA A 1182 -17.57 20.36 -42.48
CA ALA A 1182 -17.45 21.49 -41.57
C ALA A 1182 -18.11 22.76 -42.14
N ARG A 1183 -19.04 23.36 -41.39
CA ARG A 1183 -19.41 24.79 -41.51
C ARG A 1183 -19.46 25.42 -40.12
N ARG A 1184 -19.08 26.69 -40.04
CA ARG A 1184 -18.89 27.45 -38.78
C ARG A 1184 -20.21 27.61 -38.00
N PRO A 1185 -20.16 27.63 -36.66
CA PRO A 1185 -21.30 28.03 -35.84
C PRO A 1185 -21.59 29.53 -36.01
N VAL A 1186 -22.87 29.86 -36.15
CA VAL A 1186 -23.41 31.23 -36.03
C VAL A 1186 -24.44 31.20 -34.90
N ALA A 1187 -24.45 32.23 -34.05
CA ALA A 1187 -25.25 32.25 -32.84
C ALA A 1187 -26.77 32.24 -33.11
N PRO A 1188 -27.58 31.51 -32.33
CA PRO A 1188 -29.03 31.49 -32.49
C PRO A 1188 -29.66 32.81 -32.04
N LYS A 1189 -30.54 33.37 -32.88
CA LYS A 1189 -31.52 34.40 -32.49
C LYS A 1189 -32.89 33.75 -32.31
N ASN A 1190 -33.69 34.27 -31.38
CA ASN A 1190 -35.08 33.85 -31.17
C ASN A 1190 -35.95 34.03 -32.43
N PRO A 1191 -36.87 33.09 -32.73
CA PRO A 1191 -38.12 33.38 -33.42
C PRO A 1191 -39.24 33.78 -32.42
N LYS A 1192 -40.22 34.55 -32.91
CA LYS A 1192 -41.46 34.89 -32.18
C LYS A 1192 -42.63 33.99 -32.61
N LYS A 1193 -43.69 33.99 -31.80
CA LYS A 1193 -45.05 33.51 -32.08
C LYS A 1193 -45.52 33.75 -33.53
N VAL A 1194 -46.27 32.77 -34.06
CA VAL A 1194 -47.57 32.92 -34.78
C VAL A 1194 -48.11 31.48 -35.02
N ASN A 1195 -49.41 31.18 -35.09
CA ASN A 1195 -50.58 31.63 -34.32
C ASN A 1195 -51.75 30.64 -34.63
N LYS A 1196 -52.61 30.33 -33.65
CA LYS A 1196 -53.94 29.67 -33.76
C LYS A 1196 -54.29 28.75 -34.95
N LYS A 1197 -54.87 27.58 -34.64
CA LYS A 1197 -56.30 27.36 -34.97
C LYS A 1197 -56.99 26.27 -34.14
N ASP A 1198 -58.26 26.59 -33.84
CA ASP A 1198 -59.40 25.75 -33.46
C ASP A 1198 -59.34 24.85 -32.21
N ASP A 1199 -60.53 24.48 -31.73
CA ASP A 1199 -60.88 24.17 -30.32
C ASP A 1199 -62.06 23.14 -30.28
N PRO A 1200 -62.83 22.94 -29.20
CA PRO A 1200 -62.80 21.72 -28.37
C PRO A 1200 -64.01 20.78 -28.56
N GLN A 1201 -63.98 19.61 -27.91
CA GLN A 1201 -65.20 18.97 -27.43
C GLN A 1201 -65.01 18.14 -26.14
N VAL A 1202 -66.05 18.18 -25.30
CA VAL A 1202 -66.28 17.56 -23.97
C VAL A 1202 -67.55 16.65 -24.16
N PRO A 1203 -68.06 15.79 -23.24
CA PRO A 1203 -67.91 15.77 -21.77
C PRO A 1203 -67.77 14.33 -21.16
N GLU A 1204 -68.12 13.92 -19.92
CA GLU A 1204 -68.90 14.51 -18.80
C GLU A 1204 -68.56 13.86 -17.41
N ALA A 1205 -69.19 14.41 -16.36
CA ALA A 1205 -69.50 13.97 -14.99
C ALA A 1205 -69.81 12.46 -14.70
N SER A 1206 -69.94 11.96 -13.45
CA SER A 1206 -69.55 12.34 -12.05
C SER A 1206 -69.88 11.14 -11.09
N GLU A 1207 -69.91 11.11 -9.74
CA GLU A 1207 -69.73 12.08 -8.64
C GLU A 1207 -69.39 11.35 -7.29
N ILE A 1208 -69.84 11.89 -6.13
CA ILE A 1208 -69.87 11.30 -4.77
C ILE A 1208 -68.45 11.13 -4.15
N SER A 1209 -67.86 12.06 -3.38
CA SER A 1209 -68.36 12.94 -2.28
C SER A 1209 -68.63 12.16 -0.96
N SER A 1210 -68.36 12.65 0.27
CA SER A 1210 -68.14 14.03 0.74
C SER A 1210 -67.40 14.12 2.11
N THR A 1211 -66.74 15.27 2.41
CA THR A 1211 -66.67 16.01 3.72
C THR A 1211 -66.08 15.34 5.00
N THR A 1212 -65.53 16.02 6.04
CA THR A 1212 -65.39 17.46 6.38
C THR A 1212 -64.26 17.75 7.40
N ALA A 1213 -63.66 18.95 7.34
CA ALA A 1213 -63.17 19.81 8.46
C ALA A 1213 -62.10 19.30 9.46
N MET A 1214 -61.27 20.10 10.16
CA MET A 1214 -60.76 21.51 10.09
C MET A 1214 -59.42 21.51 10.91
N GLU A 1215 -58.56 22.54 11.04
CA GLU A 1215 -58.70 24.00 11.03
C GLU A 1215 -57.33 24.72 10.80
N ALA A 1216 -57.34 26.06 10.85
CA ALA A 1216 -56.24 27.05 10.97
C ALA A 1216 -55.61 27.62 9.67
N GLU A 1217 -55.68 28.95 9.54
CA GLU A 1217 -55.25 29.73 8.36
C GLU A 1217 -54.20 30.84 8.69
N ASN A 1218 -53.66 31.44 7.61
CA ASN A 1218 -53.26 32.86 7.46
C ASN A 1218 -51.99 33.42 8.17
N VAL A 1219 -50.93 33.64 7.37
CA VAL A 1219 -50.46 34.97 6.85
C VAL A 1219 -50.44 36.17 7.85
N PRO A 1220 -49.38 37.04 7.93
CA PRO A 1220 -48.36 37.38 6.92
C PRO A 1220 -46.87 37.45 7.44
N ALA A 1221 -45.94 37.84 6.56
CA ALA A 1221 -44.57 38.26 6.91
C ALA A 1221 -44.45 39.79 7.08
N VAL A 1222 -43.42 40.31 7.81
CA VAL A 1222 -42.72 41.62 7.56
C VAL A 1222 -41.62 42.00 8.60
N VAL A 1223 -40.49 42.59 8.13
CA VAL A 1223 -39.57 43.59 8.80
C VAL A 1223 -38.30 43.20 9.64
N LYS A 1224 -37.12 43.46 9.03
CA LYS A 1224 -35.87 44.13 9.56
C LYS A 1224 -35.00 43.40 10.64
N PRO A 1225 -33.77 43.90 11.00
CA PRO A 1225 -33.08 45.16 10.63
C PRO A 1225 -31.60 45.13 10.16
N LYS A 1226 -31.23 46.19 9.40
CA LYS A 1226 -29.95 46.98 9.37
C LYS A 1226 -28.57 46.28 9.29
N GLY A 1227 -27.66 46.84 8.46
CA GLY A 1227 -26.21 46.58 8.45
C GLY A 1227 -25.39 47.83 8.08
N ARG A 1228 -24.05 47.73 7.93
CA ARG A 1228 -23.22 48.86 7.44
C ARG A 1228 -21.83 48.49 6.85
N ALA A 1229 -21.59 48.95 5.62
CA ALA A 1229 -20.36 49.51 5.02
C ALA A 1229 -19.00 48.74 4.95
N GLY A 1230 -18.40 48.80 3.74
CA GLY A 1230 -16.94 48.69 3.47
C GLY A 1230 -16.46 47.34 2.89
N ALA A 1231 -15.49 47.27 1.95
CA ALA A 1231 -14.95 48.27 1.02
C ALA A 1231 -14.30 47.57 -0.21
N LYS A 1232 -14.24 48.23 -1.38
CA LYS A 1232 -13.62 47.67 -2.61
C LYS A 1232 -12.09 47.80 -2.62
N LYS A 1233 -11.35 46.78 -3.11
CA LYS A 1233 -10.17 46.99 -4.00
C LYS A 1233 -9.61 45.72 -4.68
N LYS A 1234 -9.56 45.78 -6.03
CA LYS A 1234 -8.56 45.25 -6.98
C LYS A 1234 -7.92 43.87 -6.74
N THR A 1235 -8.28 42.91 -7.60
CA THR A 1235 -7.37 41.82 -8.03
C THR A 1235 -6.15 42.39 -8.77
N LYS A 1236 -5.01 41.68 -8.72
CA LYS A 1236 -3.78 42.03 -9.44
C LYS A 1236 -3.24 40.79 -10.18
N LYS A 1237 -3.09 40.87 -11.50
CA LYS A 1237 -2.30 39.88 -12.27
C LYS A 1237 -0.81 40.14 -12.02
N VAL A 1238 -0.01 39.08 -11.97
CA VAL A 1238 1.44 39.12 -12.17
C VAL A 1238 1.79 38.07 -13.23
N ARG A 1239 2.73 38.37 -14.12
CA ARG A 1239 3.21 37.47 -15.17
C ARG A 1239 4.37 36.62 -14.64
N PHE A 1240 4.53 35.40 -15.15
CA PHE A 1240 5.83 34.77 -15.19
C PHE A 1240 6.75 35.49 -16.19
N PHE A 1241 8.05 35.46 -15.94
CA PHE A 1241 9.09 35.82 -16.90
C PHE A 1241 10.25 34.84 -16.75
N VAL A 1242 10.94 34.55 -17.86
CA VAL A 1242 12.09 33.65 -17.93
C VAL A 1242 13.34 34.48 -18.17
N SER A 1243 14.44 34.20 -17.45
CA SER A 1243 15.84 34.20 -17.95
C SER A 1243 16.87 34.06 -16.82
N TYR A 1244 17.94 33.32 -17.12
CA TYR A 1244 19.32 33.40 -16.60
C TYR A 1244 19.60 34.20 -15.30
N ILE A 1245 20.15 33.53 -14.28
CA ILE A 1245 21.58 33.13 -14.22
C ILE A 1245 21.66 31.72 -13.62
#